data_AF-A0A2M6YUN7-F1
#
_entry.id   AF-A0A2M6YUN7-F1
#
_cell.length_a   1.000
_cell.length_b   1.000
_cell.length_c   1.000
_cell.angle_alpha   90.00
_cell.angle_beta   90.00
_cell.angle_gamma   90.00
#
_symmetry.space_group_name_H-M   'P 1'
#
loop_
_entity.id
_entity.type
_entity.pdbx_description
1 polymer ?
#
loop_
_entity_poly.entity_id
_entity_poly.type
_entity_poly.pdbx_seq_one_letter_code
_entity_poly.pdbx_strand_id
1 'polypeptide(L)'
;MNHEYGHIASDSNGVNNRYEPVEENWANYFSCKSRETTVYDFWGTAIDVTNLEDTDGDRQAGGQTYAEDFWNFQLAGIYWQLAENSVISSLKTSGLNTPQQFYNAYKTTVAADTNRSKEIKRIFRDHGINAQAWAPAGYNIGLRQFEVESTGIQAGQYLTGAYAHGVVDGNGDGTYEGLNIYVTVNISATGAYYLLGFISPASGGDVCFASNYTNVSAGIRNITLSFSGECIFKNQLDGVYMLSNIALENGSLVEIDSASQPYNTSSYNHTQFSSPRIFYTGTHSDTGLNTDGDPAYEFLKVTVEMNVSTSGNFTMQGVLLDGNGNPIFSRNHHFSQAEALLPTAPGVINISLNFTGMQIRASQANGPYTVQLYVYNGSNYELLVYSYSTGFNTSAYNASDFEGSGTEFAGTPTESAVDTDNNTFYNQIQVNATLNISADGTYVLSAHLYDGSGTAITSTANSTNLSAGTQQMTLALDGRDIRSKAVNGPYNITCRLYSGQNLVSSATRSTASYAYASFDAYGDDYFTIAYADHGTDAGGDGKYDYLTLDMNASTKLNGSYATYKFVASLYDASGTFVTQSDVNASLNNQSKSVQVNFTGEHVWAKKKVNGTYNITLEIYRYASNGTLVAELKNVYTTSAYNYTQFESKPAEFGGTYSDAGVDTDGDSLYNLLRVSVGVNVSENGTYSLTGYLYDVNGSYIVSDDNETELASGAKTVFLYFDGYEVYNHGVNGSYTLKNIVLYKNGSQADYKETAYNTTSYAYTSFQRSQVALTGNYSSYGLDTNNNSKYRPLA
;
A
#
# COMPACT_ATOMS: atom_id res chain seq x y z
N MET A 1 34.33 6.45 -23.21
CA MET A 1 33.33 7.52 -23.37
C MET A 1 31.96 6.86 -23.21
N ASN A 2 31.00 7.60 -22.65
CA ASN A 2 29.78 7.12 -22.01
C ASN A 2 29.04 6.00 -22.76
N HIS A 3 28.60 4.98 -22.02
CA HIS A 3 27.55 4.05 -22.41
C HIS A 3 26.52 4.00 -21.28
N GLU A 4 25.29 4.39 -21.58
CA GLU A 4 24.12 4.14 -20.75
C GLU A 4 23.67 2.69 -20.95
N TYR A 5 23.23 2.02 -19.88
CA TYR A 5 22.49 0.77 -19.96
C TYR A 5 21.05 1.05 -19.53
N GLY A 6 20.16 1.18 -20.52
CA GLY A 6 18.71 1.13 -20.32
C GLY A 6 18.17 -0.13 -20.98
N HIS A 7 17.27 -0.84 -20.29
CA HIS A 7 16.50 -1.92 -20.89
C HIS A 7 15.13 -1.41 -21.33
N ILE A 8 14.75 -1.75 -22.57
CA ILE A 8 13.45 -1.44 -23.17
C ILE A 8 12.65 -2.74 -23.23
N ALA A 9 11.44 -2.74 -22.68
CA ALA A 9 10.38 -3.65 -23.07
C ALA A 9 9.34 -2.85 -23.87
N SER A 10 8.92 -3.39 -25.01
CA SER A 10 7.99 -2.71 -25.92
C SER A 10 6.58 -3.30 -25.80
N ASP A 11 5.63 -2.50 -25.34
CA ASP A 11 4.22 -2.65 -25.73
C ASP A 11 3.81 -1.52 -26.70
N SER A 12 2.59 -1.58 -27.22
CA SER A 12 2.20 -0.91 -28.47
C SER A 12 1.41 0.40 -28.30
N ASN A 13 1.44 1.05 -27.12
CA ASN A 13 0.81 2.35 -26.90
C ASN A 13 1.79 3.35 -26.27
N GLY A 14 2.36 4.25 -27.10
CA GLY A 14 3.43 5.15 -26.68
C GLY A 14 3.00 6.24 -25.71
N VAL A 15 3.34 6.08 -24.42
CA VAL A 15 3.45 7.18 -23.45
C VAL A 15 4.78 7.06 -22.70
N ASN A 16 5.65 8.06 -22.84
CA ASN A 16 6.92 8.13 -22.11
C ASN A 16 6.64 8.32 -20.60
N ASN A 17 6.89 7.29 -19.79
CA ASN A 17 6.92 7.43 -18.34
C ASN A 17 8.20 6.82 -17.78
N ARG A 18 8.89 7.56 -16.90
CA ARG A 18 10.09 7.07 -16.21
C ARG A 18 9.65 6.11 -15.10
N TYR A 19 10.00 4.84 -15.23
CA TYR A 19 9.78 3.85 -14.18
C TYR A 19 10.84 3.97 -13.08
N GLU A 20 10.39 3.99 -11.82
CA GLU A 20 11.21 3.68 -10.64
C GLU A 20 10.83 2.29 -10.11
N PRO A 21 11.75 1.58 -9.43
CA PRO A 21 11.70 0.13 -9.33
C PRO A 21 10.65 -0.40 -8.35
N VAL A 22 9.76 -1.25 -8.87
CA VAL A 22 8.88 -2.14 -8.11
C VAL A 22 9.23 -3.56 -8.53
N GLU A 23 10.11 -4.25 -7.79
CA GLU A 23 10.47 -5.65 -8.09
C GLU A 23 9.37 -6.63 -7.62
N GLU A 24 8.47 -6.98 -8.56
CA GLU A 24 8.30 -8.33 -9.16
C GLU A 24 8.66 -9.58 -8.30
N ASN A 25 8.01 -10.76 -8.36
CA ASN A 25 6.95 -11.41 -9.16
C ASN A 25 6.37 -12.55 -8.25
N TRP A 26 5.07 -12.83 -8.05
CA TRP A 26 4.00 -13.17 -9.00
C TRP A 26 2.57 -13.05 -8.37
N ALA A 27 2.37 -12.27 -7.31
CA ALA A 27 1.09 -12.23 -6.57
C ALA A 27 0.69 -10.83 -6.06
N ASN A 28 0.99 -9.78 -6.84
CA ASN A 28 0.81 -8.39 -6.43
C ASN A 28 -0.48 -7.79 -7.01
N TYR A 29 -1.58 -7.88 -6.27
CA TYR A 29 -2.71 -6.99 -6.48
C TYR A 29 -2.55 -5.73 -5.62
N PHE A 30 -2.51 -4.58 -6.30
CA PHE A 30 -2.48 -3.21 -5.78
C PHE A 30 -1.15 -2.73 -5.14
N SER A 31 -0.70 -1.54 -5.54
CA SER A 31 0.46 -0.82 -4.95
C SER A 31 0.27 0.71 -4.98
N CYS A 32 1.02 1.46 -4.16
CA CYS A 32 1.05 2.93 -4.19
C CYS A 32 2.49 3.47 -4.10
N LYS A 33 2.79 4.55 -4.84
CA LYS A 33 4.17 5.02 -5.08
C LYS A 33 4.73 5.98 -4.01
N SER A 34 3.91 6.76 -3.30
CA SER A 34 4.35 7.56 -2.13
C SER A 34 3.18 7.93 -1.19
N ARG A 35 3.45 8.71 -0.13
CA ARG A 35 2.41 9.22 0.80
C ARG A 35 1.24 9.83 0.00
N GLU A 36 0.02 9.40 0.33
CA GLU A 36 -1.24 9.84 -0.27
C GLU A 36 -1.36 9.75 -1.82
N THR A 37 -0.55 8.94 -2.51
CA THR A 37 -0.73 8.72 -3.97
C THR A 37 -1.79 7.68 -4.29
N THR A 38 -2.34 7.71 -5.50
CA THR A 38 -3.28 6.71 -6.00
C THR A 38 -2.76 5.27 -5.91
N VAL A 39 -3.68 4.37 -5.58
CA VAL A 39 -3.45 2.91 -5.60
C VAL A 39 -3.71 2.43 -7.02
N TYR A 40 -2.73 1.77 -7.63
CA TYR A 40 -2.78 1.31 -9.02
C TYR A 40 -2.73 -0.22 -9.10
N ASP A 41 -3.37 -0.77 -10.14
CA ASP A 41 -3.13 -2.14 -10.60
C ASP A 41 -1.84 -2.24 -11.44
N PHE A 42 -1.54 -3.45 -11.92
CA PHE A 42 -0.36 -3.76 -12.76
C PHE A 42 -0.30 -2.97 -14.08
N TRP A 43 -1.42 -2.42 -14.56
CA TRP A 43 -1.54 -1.71 -15.84
C TRP A 43 -1.71 -0.20 -15.69
N GLY A 44 -1.72 0.33 -14.45
CA GLY A 44 -1.85 1.76 -14.18
C GLY A 44 -3.27 2.31 -14.31
N THR A 45 -4.29 1.45 -14.34
CA THR A 45 -5.70 1.84 -14.40
C THR A 45 -6.28 2.17 -13.03
N ALA A 46 -7.33 3.00 -13.00
CA ALA A 46 -8.14 3.21 -11.81
C ALA A 46 -9.02 1.97 -11.57
N ILE A 47 -9.07 1.51 -10.32
CA ILE A 47 -9.56 0.18 -9.95
C ILE A 47 -11.06 0.00 -10.24
N ASP A 48 -11.41 -1.05 -11.01
CA ASP A 48 -12.76 -1.65 -11.00
C ASP A 48 -12.72 -2.96 -10.20
N VAL A 49 -13.29 -2.93 -9.00
CA VAL A 49 -13.32 -4.05 -8.04
C VAL A 49 -14.57 -4.94 -8.16
N THR A 50 -15.43 -4.71 -9.15
CA THR A 50 -16.70 -5.45 -9.28
C THR A 50 -16.52 -6.93 -9.63
N ASN A 51 -15.39 -7.31 -10.24
CA ASN A 51 -15.08 -8.68 -10.67
C ASN A 51 -13.94 -9.35 -9.87
N LEU A 52 -13.86 -9.11 -8.55
CA LEU A 52 -13.20 -10.05 -7.64
C LEU A 52 -14.11 -11.28 -7.44
N GLU A 53 -14.25 -12.10 -8.49
CA GLU A 53 -14.97 -13.37 -8.41
C GLU A 53 -14.22 -14.34 -7.50
N ASP A 54 -14.97 -14.93 -6.58
CA ASP A 54 -14.60 -16.13 -5.85
C ASP A 54 -14.65 -17.31 -6.84
N THR A 55 -13.53 -17.59 -7.51
CA THR A 55 -13.40 -18.74 -8.42
C THR A 55 -13.15 -20.06 -7.66
N ASP A 56 -13.82 -20.28 -6.52
CA ASP A 56 -14.29 -21.59 -6.08
C ASP A 56 -15.80 -21.73 -6.40
N GLY A 57 -16.08 -21.88 -7.69
CA GLY A 57 -17.37 -22.40 -8.17
C GLY A 57 -17.43 -23.93 -8.21
N ASP A 58 -16.40 -24.63 -7.72
CA ASP A 58 -16.13 -26.05 -8.01
C ASP A 58 -16.02 -26.89 -6.73
N ARG A 59 -16.97 -26.68 -5.82
CA ARG A 59 -17.42 -27.70 -4.86
C ARG A 59 -18.07 -28.90 -5.56
N GLN A 60 -17.32 -29.61 -6.39
CA GLN A 60 -17.69 -30.95 -6.82
C GLN A 60 -17.47 -31.94 -5.67
N ALA A 61 -18.45 -32.83 -5.51
CA ALA A 61 -18.48 -33.76 -4.40
C ALA A 61 -17.47 -34.91 -4.61
N GLY A 62 -16.29 -34.76 -4.01
CA GLY A 62 -15.43 -35.90 -3.64
C GLY A 62 -13.95 -35.78 -4.00
N GLY A 63 -13.12 -35.71 -2.96
CA GLY A 63 -11.71 -36.10 -3.02
C GLY A 63 -10.69 -34.96 -3.12
N GLN A 64 -9.98 -34.73 -2.02
CA GLN A 64 -8.73 -33.97 -1.89
C GLN A 64 -8.77 -32.47 -2.23
N THR A 65 -8.81 -31.64 -1.18
CA THR A 65 -8.49 -30.20 -1.24
C THR A 65 -6.98 -29.99 -1.13
N TYR A 66 -6.41 -29.34 -2.14
CA TYR A 66 -5.02 -28.86 -2.14
C TYR A 66 -4.88 -27.56 -1.33
N ALA A 67 -3.63 -27.08 -1.20
CA ALA A 67 -3.23 -26.01 -0.29
C ALA A 67 -3.99 -24.69 -0.45
N GLU A 68 -4.12 -23.95 0.65
CA GLU A 68 -4.65 -22.59 0.68
C GLU A 68 -3.73 -21.63 -0.10
N ASP A 69 -4.26 -20.98 -1.14
CA ASP A 69 -3.52 -19.97 -1.90
C ASP A 69 -3.38 -18.66 -1.10
N PHE A 70 -2.15 -18.28 -0.77
CA PHE A 70 -1.85 -17.07 0.01
C PHE A 70 -1.64 -15.82 -0.86
N TRP A 71 -2.68 -15.02 -1.04
CA TRP A 71 -2.63 -13.74 -1.76
C TRP A 71 -2.11 -12.61 -0.84
N ASN A 72 -1.44 -11.58 -1.39
CA ASN A 72 -0.91 -10.44 -0.61
C ASN A 72 -1.21 -9.08 -1.27
N PHE A 73 -1.33 -8.04 -0.44
CA PHE A 73 -1.53 -6.62 -0.79
C PHE A 73 -0.30 -5.80 -0.36
N GLN A 74 0.07 -4.74 -1.08
CA GLN A 74 1.21 -3.90 -0.69
C GLN A 74 0.84 -2.41 -0.61
N LEU A 75 1.14 -1.79 0.53
CA LEU A 75 0.98 -0.35 0.73
C LEU A 75 2.34 0.24 1.13
N ALA A 76 2.87 1.14 0.30
CA ALA A 76 4.11 1.89 0.53
C ALA A 76 5.31 1.02 1.01
N GLY A 77 5.59 -0.07 0.27
CA GLY A 77 6.71 -0.98 0.56
C GLY A 77 6.40 -2.10 1.57
N ILE A 78 5.29 -2.02 2.31
CA ILE A 78 4.92 -2.98 3.35
C ILE A 78 3.89 -3.98 2.82
N TYR A 79 4.12 -5.28 3.07
CA TYR A 79 3.23 -6.38 2.66
C TYR A 79 2.15 -6.68 3.71
N TRP A 80 0.96 -6.98 3.23
CA TRP A 80 -0.27 -7.29 3.97
C TRP A 80 -0.82 -8.62 3.42
N GLN A 81 -1.40 -9.47 4.27
CA GLN A 81 -2.03 -10.71 3.81
C GLN A 81 -3.45 -10.43 3.33
N LEU A 82 -3.80 -10.82 2.11
CA LEU A 82 -5.18 -10.68 1.61
C LEU A 82 -6.14 -11.69 2.26
N ALA A 83 -5.64 -12.71 2.94
CA ALA A 83 -6.46 -13.59 3.79
C ALA A 83 -7.15 -12.85 4.96
N GLU A 84 -6.72 -11.63 5.29
CA GLU A 84 -7.42 -10.78 6.28
C GLU A 84 -8.68 -10.15 5.65
N ASN A 85 -9.86 -10.61 6.10
CA ASN A 85 -11.17 -10.11 5.65
C ASN A 85 -11.31 -8.58 5.74
N SER A 86 -10.65 -7.94 6.71
CA SER A 86 -10.62 -6.48 6.88
C SER A 86 -9.93 -5.78 5.71
N VAL A 87 -8.86 -6.35 5.16
CA VAL A 87 -8.10 -5.83 4.01
C VAL A 87 -8.91 -5.99 2.72
N ILE A 88 -9.40 -7.20 2.41
CA ILE A 88 -10.25 -7.44 1.23
C ILE A 88 -11.54 -6.61 1.27
N SER A 89 -12.22 -6.54 2.41
CA SER A 89 -13.47 -5.76 2.53
C SER A 89 -13.23 -4.26 2.36
N SER A 90 -12.06 -3.77 2.80
CA SER A 90 -11.65 -2.40 2.51
C SER A 90 -11.44 -2.21 1.02
N LEU A 91 -10.63 -3.05 0.36
CA LEU A 91 -10.35 -2.97 -1.07
C LEU A 91 -11.61 -3.07 -1.96
N LYS A 92 -12.63 -3.83 -1.53
CA LYS A 92 -13.95 -3.90 -2.19
C LYS A 92 -14.81 -2.64 -2.03
N THR A 93 -14.37 -1.64 -1.25
CA THR A 93 -15.05 -0.35 -1.11
C THR A 93 -14.74 0.54 -2.32
N SER A 94 -15.78 1.03 -3.01
CA SER A 94 -15.61 1.89 -4.19
C SER A 94 -14.93 3.23 -3.88
N GLY A 95 -13.97 3.66 -4.71
CA GLY A 95 -13.38 5.00 -4.64
C GLY A 95 -12.09 5.12 -3.80
N LEU A 96 -11.38 4.02 -3.57
CA LEU A 96 -10.12 3.99 -2.83
C LEU A 96 -8.93 4.45 -3.69
N ASN A 97 -8.74 5.78 -3.73
CA ASN A 97 -7.73 6.44 -4.55
C ASN A 97 -6.55 7.01 -3.74
N THR A 98 -6.39 6.70 -2.44
CA THR A 98 -5.21 7.08 -1.65
C THR A 98 -5.01 6.16 -0.42
N PRO A 99 -3.78 6.06 0.14
CA PRO A 99 -3.52 5.51 1.47
C PRO A 99 -4.39 6.08 2.60
N GLN A 100 -4.81 7.35 2.51
CA GLN A 100 -5.67 8.01 3.50
C GLN A 100 -7.14 7.59 3.36
N GLN A 101 -7.61 7.33 2.13
CA GLN A 101 -8.92 6.74 1.88
C GLN A 101 -8.94 5.24 2.24
N PHE A 102 -7.88 4.50 1.89
CA PHE A 102 -7.70 3.13 2.35
C PHE A 102 -7.66 3.08 3.88
N TYR A 103 -6.89 3.96 4.54
CA TYR A 103 -6.92 4.11 6.00
C TYR A 103 -8.33 4.39 6.54
N ASN A 104 -9.13 5.25 5.89
CA ASN A 104 -10.46 5.57 6.38
C ASN A 104 -11.44 4.39 6.21
N ALA A 105 -11.42 3.68 5.07
CA ALA A 105 -12.19 2.46 4.88
C ALA A 105 -11.72 1.34 5.82
N TYR A 106 -10.41 1.10 5.89
CA TYR A 106 -9.76 0.15 6.79
C TYR A 106 -10.06 0.47 8.25
N LYS A 107 -10.02 1.73 8.68
CA LYS A 107 -10.45 2.16 10.03
C LYS A 107 -11.91 1.83 10.33
N THR A 108 -12.79 1.83 9.33
CA THR A 108 -14.20 1.45 9.50
C THR A 108 -14.46 -0.06 9.41
N THR A 109 -13.62 -0.83 8.72
CA THR A 109 -13.70 -2.31 8.64
C THR A 109 -12.89 -3.02 9.73
N VAL A 110 -11.82 -2.41 10.26
CA VAL A 110 -10.96 -2.88 11.37
C VAL A 110 -11.57 -2.61 12.75
N ALA A 111 -12.74 -1.97 12.78
CA ALA A 111 -13.67 -2.22 13.86
C ALA A 111 -14.03 -3.71 14.01
N ALA A 112 -13.59 -4.59 13.08
CA ALA A 112 -13.63 -6.06 13.09
C ALA A 112 -12.36 -6.81 13.56
N ASP A 113 -11.25 -6.13 13.88
CA ASP A 113 -9.94 -6.77 13.98
C ASP A 113 -9.02 -6.14 15.05
N THR A 114 -8.92 -6.77 16.22
CA THR A 114 -8.30 -6.18 17.42
C THR A 114 -6.86 -6.60 17.72
N ASN A 115 -6.26 -7.53 16.96
CA ASN A 115 -4.99 -8.15 17.38
C ASN A 115 -3.69 -7.42 17.00
N ARG A 116 -3.67 -6.47 16.04
CA ARG A 116 -2.39 -5.89 15.53
C ARG A 116 -2.33 -4.36 15.41
N SER A 117 -3.11 -3.63 16.19
CA SER A 117 -3.18 -2.16 16.04
C SER A 117 -1.86 -1.40 16.28
N LYS A 118 -0.82 -1.96 16.93
CA LYS A 118 0.44 -1.22 17.20
C LYS A 118 1.34 -1.06 15.96
N GLU A 119 1.66 -2.13 15.23
CA GLU A 119 2.37 -2.03 13.94
C GLU A 119 1.59 -1.14 12.96
N ILE A 120 0.29 -1.38 12.84
CA ILE A 120 -0.58 -0.70 11.88
C ILE A 120 -0.72 0.80 12.22
N LYS A 121 -0.89 1.16 13.50
CA LYS A 121 -0.80 2.56 13.98
C LYS A 121 0.55 3.16 13.65
N ARG A 122 1.66 2.44 13.87
CA ARG A 122 3.02 2.91 13.56
C ARG A 122 3.14 3.22 12.07
N ILE A 123 2.72 2.31 11.20
CA ILE A 123 2.72 2.47 9.73
C ILE A 123 1.94 3.73 9.31
N PHE A 124 0.67 3.88 9.71
CA PHE A 124 -0.10 5.05 9.31
C PHE A 124 0.44 6.37 9.90
N ARG A 125 1.04 6.33 11.09
CA ARG A 125 1.68 7.49 11.74
C ARG A 125 3.02 7.86 11.08
N ASP A 126 3.79 6.87 10.64
CA ASP A 126 5.00 7.05 9.82
C ASP A 126 4.62 7.58 8.43
N HIS A 127 3.39 7.29 7.94
CA HIS A 127 2.75 7.96 6.81
C HIS A 127 2.03 9.29 7.13
N GLY A 128 2.21 9.86 8.33
CA GLY A 128 1.77 11.22 8.66
C GLY A 128 0.28 11.36 9.00
N ILE A 129 -0.47 10.26 8.96
CA ILE A 129 -1.88 10.22 9.34
C ILE A 129 -1.99 10.35 10.86
N ASN A 130 -2.88 11.24 11.35
CA ASN A 130 -3.06 11.44 12.79
C ASN A 130 -3.76 10.24 13.45
N ALA A 131 -2.94 9.26 13.85
CA ALA A 131 -3.32 8.10 14.63
C ALA A 131 -3.40 8.38 16.15
N GLN A 132 -3.29 9.62 16.65
CA GLN A 132 -3.39 9.88 18.10
C GLN A 132 -4.81 9.74 18.64
N ALA A 133 -5.85 9.96 17.81
CA ALA A 133 -7.23 9.59 18.13
C ALA A 133 -7.46 8.06 18.18
N TRP A 134 -6.41 7.26 17.96
CA TRP A 134 -6.41 5.80 17.94
C TRP A 134 -5.52 5.33 19.12
N ALA A 135 -5.94 5.63 20.35
CA ALA A 135 -5.12 5.64 21.57
C ALA A 135 -4.25 4.38 21.86
N PRO A 136 -3.01 4.57 22.35
CA PRO A 136 -2.19 3.57 23.06
C PRO A 136 -1.35 4.14 24.26
N ALA A 137 -0.73 3.40 25.19
CA ALA A 137 -0.92 2.04 25.76
C ALA A 137 0.27 1.71 26.72
N GLY A 138 0.05 1.18 27.94
CA GLY A 138 1.13 0.79 28.87
C GLY A 138 1.04 -0.61 29.53
N TYR A 139 1.63 -0.82 30.71
CA TYR A 139 2.91 -1.52 30.80
C TYR A 139 3.01 -2.78 31.70
N ASN A 140 2.94 -3.95 31.04
CA ASN A 140 3.74 -5.20 31.17
C ASN A 140 4.15 -5.85 32.51
N ILE A 141 3.60 -7.06 32.72
CA ILE A 141 4.32 -8.27 33.18
C ILE A 141 3.97 -9.43 32.23
N GLY A 142 4.93 -9.92 31.44
CA GLY A 142 4.93 -11.26 30.80
C GLY A 142 3.83 -11.65 29.79
N LEU A 143 2.57 -11.65 30.21
CA LEU A 143 1.38 -12.08 29.46
C LEU A 143 0.21 -11.14 29.79
N ARG A 144 -0.32 -10.43 28.78
CA ARG A 144 -1.44 -9.46 28.85
C ARG A 144 -1.52 -8.67 30.18
N GLN A 145 -0.62 -7.72 30.41
CA GLN A 145 -0.95 -6.64 31.34
C GLN A 145 -1.83 -5.61 30.65
N PHE A 146 -3.01 -5.40 31.23
CA PHE A 146 -3.93 -4.32 30.90
C PHE A 146 -3.37 -3.01 31.47
N GLU A 147 -3.30 -1.97 30.64
CA GLU A 147 -3.41 -0.60 31.13
C GLU A 147 -4.71 0.00 30.63
N VAL A 148 -5.49 0.48 31.60
CA VAL A 148 -6.73 1.21 31.38
C VAL A 148 -6.37 2.69 31.34
N GLU A 149 -6.53 3.32 30.18
CA GLU A 149 -6.76 4.78 30.11
C GLU A 149 -8.18 5.05 29.62
N SER A 150 -8.87 5.95 30.32
CA SER A 150 -10.33 5.99 30.37
C SER A 150 -10.99 6.64 29.15
N THR A 151 -11.50 5.83 28.21
CA THR A 151 -12.37 6.30 27.11
C THR A 151 -13.84 5.93 27.35
N GLY A 152 -14.46 6.51 28.38
CA GLY A 152 -15.92 6.63 28.48
C GLY A 152 -16.77 5.35 28.59
N ILE A 153 -16.18 4.17 28.74
CA ILE A 153 -16.90 2.91 28.95
C ILE A 153 -17.64 2.97 30.30
N GLN A 154 -18.96 2.80 30.29
CA GLN A 154 -19.70 2.46 31.50
C GLN A 154 -19.63 0.95 31.70
N ALA A 155 -18.72 0.50 32.56
CA ALA A 155 -18.62 -0.91 32.94
C ALA A 155 -19.98 -1.42 33.47
N GLY A 156 -20.45 -2.54 32.94
CA GLY A 156 -21.76 -3.10 33.27
C GLY A 156 -22.93 -2.56 32.42
N GLN A 157 -22.65 -1.94 31.27
CA GLN A 157 -23.67 -1.56 30.29
C GLN A 157 -24.30 -2.77 29.60
N TYR A 158 -23.50 -3.78 29.28
CA TYR A 158 -23.89 -5.01 28.58
C TYR A 158 -23.71 -6.25 29.47
N LEU A 159 -22.65 -6.34 30.27
CA LEU A 159 -22.47 -7.36 31.30
C LEU A 159 -23.40 -7.03 32.47
N THR A 160 -24.45 -7.82 32.69
CA THR A 160 -25.47 -7.48 33.70
C THR A 160 -25.03 -7.66 35.16
N GLY A 161 -23.82 -8.19 35.38
CA GLY A 161 -23.35 -8.60 36.71
C GLY A 161 -23.90 -9.95 37.19
N ALA A 162 -24.79 -10.61 36.44
CA ALA A 162 -25.33 -11.92 36.80
C ALA A 162 -24.53 -13.07 36.16
N TYR A 163 -23.95 -13.91 37.02
CA TYR A 163 -23.10 -15.04 36.66
C TYR A 163 -23.56 -16.30 37.40
N ALA A 164 -23.48 -17.45 36.73
CA ALA A 164 -23.66 -18.77 37.32
C ALA A 164 -22.64 -19.74 36.72
N HIS A 165 -22.40 -20.88 37.35
CA HIS A 165 -21.54 -21.92 36.80
C HIS A 165 -22.18 -23.32 36.95
N GLY A 166 -21.72 -24.25 36.14
CA GLY A 166 -22.12 -25.65 36.17
C GLY A 166 -21.03 -26.53 35.56
N VAL A 167 -20.87 -27.74 36.10
CA VAL A 167 -19.96 -28.75 35.56
C VAL A 167 -20.63 -29.54 34.44
N VAL A 168 -19.84 -30.01 33.48
CA VAL A 168 -20.28 -30.84 32.37
C VAL A 168 -19.68 -32.22 32.55
N ASP A 169 -20.53 -33.21 32.86
CA ASP A 169 -20.27 -34.64 32.69
C ASP A 169 -21.07 -35.07 31.45
N GLY A 170 -20.42 -35.02 30.29
CA GLY A 170 -21.02 -35.27 28.98
C GLY A 170 -21.04 -36.74 28.59
N ASN A 171 -20.16 -37.55 29.18
CA ASN A 171 -20.01 -38.97 28.87
C ASN A 171 -20.65 -39.92 29.92
N GLY A 172 -20.93 -39.41 31.13
CA GLY A 172 -21.53 -40.14 32.25
C GLY A 172 -20.55 -40.95 33.11
N ASP A 173 -19.24 -40.70 33.03
CA ASP A 173 -18.19 -41.43 33.75
C ASP A 173 -17.94 -40.92 35.18
N GLY A 174 -18.53 -39.79 35.55
CA GLY A 174 -18.41 -39.17 36.87
C GLY A 174 -17.23 -38.19 37.02
N THR A 175 -16.45 -37.98 35.95
CA THR A 175 -15.54 -36.84 35.80
C THR A 175 -16.18 -35.76 34.91
N TYR A 176 -15.63 -34.55 34.95
CA TYR A 176 -16.17 -33.40 34.23
C TYR A 176 -15.29 -33.03 33.03
N GLU A 177 -15.81 -33.13 31.80
CA GLU A 177 -15.12 -32.61 30.60
C GLU A 177 -14.91 -31.09 30.64
N GLY A 178 -15.66 -30.36 31.46
CA GLY A 178 -15.47 -28.93 31.57
C GLY A 178 -16.30 -28.24 32.64
N LEU A 179 -15.94 -26.98 32.85
CA LEU A 179 -16.65 -26.04 33.71
C LEU A 179 -17.25 -24.94 32.83
N ASN A 180 -18.58 -24.89 32.78
CA ASN A 180 -19.31 -23.82 32.11
C ASN A 180 -19.56 -22.67 33.08
N ILE A 181 -19.22 -21.45 32.67
CA ILE A 181 -19.69 -20.22 33.32
C ILE A 181 -20.72 -19.55 32.40
N TYR A 182 -21.94 -19.42 32.90
CA TYR A 182 -23.05 -18.73 32.24
C TYR A 182 -22.99 -17.25 32.60
N VAL A 183 -22.79 -16.42 31.58
CA VAL A 183 -22.62 -14.97 31.69
C VAL A 183 -23.86 -14.30 31.12
N THR A 184 -24.59 -13.58 31.97
CA THR A 184 -25.82 -12.90 31.56
C THR A 184 -25.48 -11.53 30.96
N VAL A 185 -25.81 -11.35 29.69
CA VAL A 185 -25.59 -10.13 28.90
C VAL A 185 -26.92 -9.48 28.54
N ASN A 186 -26.95 -8.15 28.42
CA ASN A 186 -28.08 -7.36 27.94
C ASN A 186 -27.73 -6.73 26.60
N ILE A 187 -28.08 -7.41 25.51
CA ILE A 187 -27.63 -7.07 24.16
C ILE A 187 -28.60 -6.09 23.49
N SER A 188 -28.09 -4.97 22.96
CA SER A 188 -28.91 -3.93 22.32
C SER A 188 -29.34 -4.25 20.88
N ALA A 189 -28.56 -5.07 20.15
CA ALA A 189 -28.81 -5.43 18.75
C ALA A 189 -28.53 -6.91 18.50
N THR A 190 -29.37 -7.60 17.71
CA THR A 190 -29.11 -9.00 17.32
C THR A 190 -27.88 -9.06 16.43
N GLY A 191 -26.93 -9.95 16.75
CA GLY A 191 -25.70 -10.12 15.98
C GLY A 191 -24.80 -11.18 16.58
N ALA A 192 -23.62 -11.38 15.98
CA ALA A 192 -22.57 -12.18 16.59
C ALA A 192 -21.95 -11.43 17.78
N TYR A 193 -21.53 -12.17 18.80
CA TYR A 193 -20.77 -11.68 19.95
C TYR A 193 -19.68 -12.68 20.30
N TYR A 194 -18.52 -12.18 20.68
CA TYR A 194 -17.42 -12.98 21.19
C TYR A 194 -17.28 -12.70 22.69
N LEU A 195 -17.26 -13.74 23.51
CA LEU A 195 -17.04 -13.63 24.94
C LEU A 195 -15.78 -14.40 25.27
N LEU A 196 -14.83 -13.78 25.97
CA LEU A 196 -13.60 -14.43 26.42
C LEU A 196 -13.38 -14.21 27.91
N GLY A 197 -12.64 -15.11 28.55
CA GLY A 197 -12.31 -15.00 29.96
C GLY A 197 -11.35 -16.08 30.45
N PHE A 198 -10.91 -15.93 31.69
CA PHE A 198 -9.86 -16.74 32.30
C PHE A 198 -10.28 -17.24 33.68
N ILE A 199 -9.96 -18.49 34.03
CA ILE A 199 -10.07 -18.96 35.43
C ILE A 199 -8.70 -19.26 36.02
N SER A 200 -8.51 -18.86 37.27
CA SER A 200 -7.31 -19.10 38.07
C SER A 200 -7.68 -19.48 39.51
N PRO A 201 -6.81 -20.22 40.23
CA PRO A 201 -7.03 -20.54 41.63
C PRO A 201 -6.68 -19.34 42.51
N ALA A 202 -7.35 -19.20 43.66
CA ALA A 202 -7.11 -18.11 44.60
C ALA A 202 -5.67 -18.04 45.18
N SER A 203 -4.85 -19.09 45.00
CA SER A 203 -3.43 -19.13 45.36
C SER A 203 -2.50 -18.43 44.36
N GLY A 204 -2.99 -18.09 43.16
CA GLY A 204 -2.15 -17.79 42.00
C GLY A 204 -1.60 -19.06 41.34
N GLY A 205 -1.33 -19.00 40.03
CA GLY A 205 -0.89 -20.12 39.21
C GLY A 205 -1.23 -19.93 37.73
N ASP A 206 -0.92 -20.95 36.92
CA ASP A 206 -1.29 -20.98 35.49
C ASP A 206 -2.80 -20.96 35.29
N VAL A 207 -3.22 -20.45 34.13
CA VAL A 207 -4.57 -19.91 33.92
C VAL A 207 -5.27 -20.64 32.79
N CYS A 208 -6.48 -21.16 33.02
CA CYS A 208 -7.29 -21.75 31.95
C CYS A 208 -8.09 -20.66 31.23
N PHE A 209 -7.93 -20.61 29.92
CA PHE A 209 -8.65 -19.69 29.03
C PHE A 209 -9.91 -20.36 28.45
N ALA A 210 -10.96 -19.58 28.24
CA ALA A 210 -12.11 -19.97 27.43
C ALA A 210 -12.59 -18.80 26.57
N SER A 211 -13.18 -19.13 25.43
CA SER A 211 -13.85 -18.19 24.54
C SER A 211 -15.11 -18.81 23.92
N ASN A 212 -16.09 -17.99 23.58
CA ASN A 212 -17.31 -18.38 22.90
C ASN A 212 -17.69 -17.34 21.83
N TYR A 213 -17.80 -17.78 20.58
CA TYR A 213 -18.38 -17.00 19.49
C TYR A 213 -19.81 -17.48 19.23
N THR A 214 -20.81 -16.61 19.39
CA THR A 214 -22.20 -17.01 19.15
C THR A 214 -23.09 -15.86 18.69
N ASN A 215 -24.15 -16.20 17.93
CA ASN A 215 -25.16 -15.25 17.51
C ASN A 215 -26.20 -15.05 18.61
N VAL A 216 -26.21 -13.85 19.20
CA VAL A 216 -27.09 -13.47 20.31
C VAL A 216 -28.20 -12.56 19.79
N SER A 217 -29.44 -12.85 20.17
CA SER A 217 -30.59 -11.98 19.86
C SER A 217 -30.76 -10.89 20.92
N ALA A 218 -31.21 -9.70 20.49
CA ALA A 218 -31.38 -8.55 21.36
C ALA A 218 -32.23 -8.83 22.62
N GLY A 219 -31.88 -8.14 23.71
CA GLY A 219 -32.39 -8.31 25.07
C GLY A 219 -31.44 -9.11 25.97
N ILE A 220 -31.95 -9.50 27.15
CA ILE A 220 -31.18 -10.27 28.13
C ILE A 220 -31.02 -11.71 27.67
N ARG A 221 -29.77 -12.22 27.63
CA ARG A 221 -29.38 -13.58 27.20
C ARG A 221 -28.21 -14.09 28.02
N ASN A 222 -27.98 -15.40 27.97
CA ASN A 222 -26.77 -16.02 28.53
C ASN A 222 -25.83 -16.43 27.39
N ILE A 223 -24.54 -16.13 27.55
CA ILE A 223 -23.44 -16.69 26.76
C ILE A 223 -22.64 -17.61 27.71
N THR A 224 -22.15 -18.75 27.23
CA THR A 224 -21.45 -19.74 28.06
C THR A 224 -19.96 -19.73 27.76
N LEU A 225 -19.12 -19.40 28.74
CA LEU A 225 -17.69 -19.70 28.68
C LEU A 225 -17.45 -21.15 29.13
N SER A 226 -16.93 -21.98 28.24
CA SER A 226 -16.65 -23.40 28.52
C SER A 226 -15.15 -23.60 28.74
N PHE A 227 -14.75 -23.76 30.00
CA PHE A 227 -13.37 -24.07 30.38
C PHE A 227 -13.14 -25.58 30.33
N SER A 228 -12.09 -26.01 29.62
CA SER A 228 -11.75 -27.43 29.46
C SER A 228 -11.35 -28.07 30.80
N GLY A 229 -11.94 -29.22 31.10
CA GLY A 229 -11.59 -30.06 32.25
C GLY A 229 -10.14 -30.54 32.18
N GLU A 230 -9.66 -30.87 30.98
CA GLU A 230 -8.25 -31.24 30.74
C GLU A 230 -7.28 -30.14 31.19
N CYS A 231 -7.65 -28.87 31.01
CA CYS A 231 -6.86 -27.73 31.48
C CYS A 231 -6.88 -27.62 33.01
N ILE A 232 -8.06 -27.77 33.64
CA ILE A 232 -8.22 -27.70 35.09
C ILE A 232 -7.44 -28.83 35.78
N PHE A 233 -7.55 -30.06 35.25
CA PHE A 233 -6.81 -31.23 35.70
C PHE A 233 -5.30 -31.06 35.53
N LYS A 234 -4.83 -30.69 34.33
CA LYS A 234 -3.39 -30.53 34.02
C LYS A 234 -2.70 -29.54 34.95
N ASN A 235 -3.33 -28.39 35.20
CA ASN A 235 -2.76 -27.33 36.02
C ASN A 235 -2.98 -27.57 37.54
N GLN A 236 -3.57 -28.69 37.94
CA GLN A 236 -3.85 -29.06 39.33
C GLN A 236 -4.63 -27.97 40.10
N LEU A 237 -5.62 -27.36 39.42
CA LEU A 237 -6.36 -26.24 39.99
C LEU A 237 -7.34 -26.76 41.04
N ASP A 238 -6.97 -26.66 42.31
CA ASP A 238 -7.82 -26.98 43.46
C ASP A 238 -8.39 -25.71 44.12
N GLY A 239 -9.62 -25.83 44.63
CA GLY A 239 -10.29 -24.79 45.40
C GLY A 239 -11.32 -23.99 44.61
N VAL A 240 -11.53 -22.75 45.02
CA VAL A 240 -12.42 -21.78 44.35
C VAL A 240 -11.68 -21.16 43.18
N TYR A 241 -12.29 -21.21 41.99
CA TYR A 241 -11.77 -20.54 40.80
C TYR A 241 -12.32 -19.13 40.69
N MET A 242 -11.42 -18.18 40.46
CA MET A 242 -11.75 -16.80 40.16
C MET A 242 -11.85 -16.63 38.64
N LEU A 243 -13.05 -16.27 38.16
CA LEU A 243 -13.18 -15.77 36.79
C LEU A 243 -12.56 -14.38 36.75
N SER A 244 -11.62 -14.20 35.83
CA SER A 244 -10.85 -12.99 35.65
C SER A 244 -10.81 -12.56 34.19
N ASN A 245 -10.60 -11.25 33.99
CA ASN A 245 -10.42 -10.60 32.70
C ASN A 245 -11.45 -11.05 31.66
N ILE A 246 -12.74 -10.96 32.01
CA ILE A 246 -13.82 -11.20 31.04
C ILE A 246 -13.93 -10.00 30.12
N ALA A 247 -13.98 -10.23 28.82
CA ALA A 247 -14.29 -9.23 27.80
C ALA A 247 -15.44 -9.74 26.92
N LEU A 248 -16.49 -8.93 26.81
CA LEU A 248 -17.54 -9.10 25.82
C LEU A 248 -17.21 -8.20 24.64
N GLU A 249 -17.05 -8.82 23.49
CA GLU A 249 -16.78 -8.17 22.22
C GLU A 249 -17.99 -8.36 21.29
N ASN A 250 -18.22 -7.40 20.40
CA ASN A 250 -19.23 -7.55 19.35
C ASN A 250 -18.76 -8.53 18.26
N GLY A 251 -19.58 -8.76 17.23
CA GLY A 251 -19.25 -9.61 16.05
C GLY A 251 -18.11 -9.07 15.18
N SER A 252 -17.42 -8.05 15.68
CA SER A 252 -16.30 -7.34 15.09
C SER A 252 -15.12 -7.32 16.10
N LEU A 253 -15.12 -8.21 17.09
CA LEU A 253 -14.01 -8.42 18.06
C LEU A 253 -13.59 -7.15 18.85
N VAL A 254 -14.40 -6.09 18.84
CA VAL A 254 -14.19 -4.89 19.65
C VAL A 254 -14.86 -5.10 21.00
N GLU A 255 -14.07 -4.99 22.07
CA GLU A 255 -14.54 -4.99 23.46
C GLU A 255 -15.57 -3.86 23.67
N ILE A 256 -16.79 -4.26 24.04
CA ILE A 256 -17.92 -3.37 24.33
C ILE A 256 -18.27 -3.30 25.82
N ASP A 257 -17.82 -4.29 26.61
CA ASP A 257 -17.89 -4.29 28.07
C ASP A 257 -16.91 -5.33 28.64
N SER A 258 -16.41 -5.11 29.85
CA SER A 258 -15.45 -6.02 30.50
C SER A 258 -15.52 -5.97 32.02
N ALA A 259 -15.02 -7.02 32.67
CA ALA A 259 -14.84 -7.05 34.12
C ALA A 259 -13.58 -7.81 34.53
N SER A 260 -12.84 -7.27 35.49
CA SER A 260 -11.53 -7.82 35.89
C SER A 260 -11.63 -9.07 36.76
N GLN A 261 -12.56 -9.10 37.73
CA GLN A 261 -12.77 -10.23 38.65
C GLN A 261 -14.27 -10.36 39.02
N PRO A 262 -15.17 -10.61 38.06
CA PRO A 262 -16.62 -10.54 38.29
C PRO A 262 -17.19 -11.65 39.18
N TYR A 263 -16.55 -12.81 39.26
CA TYR A 263 -17.20 -14.02 39.77
C TYR A 263 -16.22 -15.05 40.35
N ASN A 264 -16.67 -15.75 41.39
CA ASN A 264 -15.99 -16.89 41.99
C ASN A 264 -16.90 -18.13 41.92
N THR A 265 -16.33 -19.28 41.59
CA THR A 265 -17.06 -20.55 41.48
C THR A 265 -17.29 -21.20 42.86
N SER A 266 -17.97 -22.34 42.88
CA SER A 266 -17.87 -23.30 43.98
C SER A 266 -16.43 -23.80 44.11
N SER A 267 -16.08 -24.39 45.26
CA SER A 267 -14.81 -25.10 45.40
C SER A 267 -14.88 -26.43 44.65
N TYR A 268 -13.88 -26.70 43.83
CA TYR A 268 -13.70 -27.97 43.12
C TYR A 268 -12.34 -28.59 43.47
N ASN A 269 -12.20 -29.88 43.19
CA ASN A 269 -10.90 -30.54 43.12
C ASN A 269 -10.60 -30.88 41.65
N HIS A 270 -9.37 -30.65 41.19
CA HIS A 270 -8.95 -30.89 39.81
C HIS A 270 -9.15 -32.33 39.36
N THR A 271 -9.07 -33.32 40.28
CA THR A 271 -9.31 -34.74 39.98
C THR A 271 -10.77 -35.07 39.68
N GLN A 272 -11.70 -34.12 39.86
CA GLN A 272 -13.08 -34.25 39.40
C GLN A 272 -13.24 -33.95 37.90
N PHE A 273 -12.22 -33.38 37.24
CA PHE A 273 -12.24 -33.07 35.82
C PHE A 273 -11.52 -34.13 34.99
N SER A 274 -11.82 -34.21 33.69
CA SER A 274 -11.18 -35.16 32.79
C SER A 274 -9.68 -34.89 32.64
N SER A 275 -8.87 -35.95 32.59
CA SER A 275 -7.42 -35.82 32.37
C SER A 275 -7.08 -35.61 30.89
N PRO A 276 -5.98 -34.91 30.54
CA PRO A 276 -5.59 -34.64 29.14
C PRO A 276 -5.61 -35.89 28.24
N ARG A 277 -6.28 -35.79 27.07
CA ARG A 277 -6.42 -36.88 26.10
C ARG A 277 -5.08 -37.34 25.52
N ILE A 278 -4.16 -36.39 25.34
CA ILE A 278 -2.76 -36.60 24.98
C ILE A 278 -1.90 -35.53 25.68
N PHE A 279 -0.71 -35.89 26.15
CA PHE A 279 0.24 -34.93 26.74
C PHE A 279 1.70 -35.34 26.53
N TYR A 280 2.59 -34.35 26.46
CA TYR A 280 4.04 -34.55 26.42
C TYR A 280 4.54 -34.98 27.81
N THR A 281 5.30 -36.07 27.90
CA THR A 281 5.72 -36.65 29.20
C THR A 281 6.89 -35.93 29.85
N GLY A 282 7.60 -35.08 29.09
CA GLY A 282 8.89 -34.51 29.49
C GLY A 282 10.09 -35.31 28.99
N THR A 283 9.89 -36.49 28.38
CA THR A 283 10.96 -37.28 27.77
C THR A 283 11.12 -36.91 26.29
N HIS A 284 12.31 -36.50 25.89
CA HIS A 284 12.70 -36.32 24.49
C HIS A 284 14.11 -36.83 24.22
N SER A 285 14.42 -36.99 22.94
CA SER A 285 15.78 -37.18 22.44
C SER A 285 15.92 -36.51 21.08
N ASP A 286 17.15 -36.20 20.69
CA ASP A 286 17.46 -35.60 19.40
C ASP A 286 18.70 -36.26 18.81
N THR A 287 18.77 -36.29 17.48
CA THR A 287 19.94 -36.78 16.74
C THR A 287 20.07 -36.03 15.42
N GLY A 288 21.31 -35.77 15.01
CA GLY A 288 21.60 -35.58 13.59
C GLY A 288 21.24 -36.87 12.85
N LEU A 289 20.55 -36.74 11.72
CA LEU A 289 20.21 -37.83 10.83
C LEU A 289 20.91 -37.59 9.50
N ASN A 290 21.79 -38.52 9.16
CA ASN A 290 22.40 -38.65 7.85
C ASN A 290 21.68 -39.77 7.07
N THR A 291 21.35 -39.52 5.80
CA THR A 291 20.57 -40.40 4.93
C THR A 291 21.26 -40.71 3.59
N ASP A 292 22.22 -39.89 3.16
CA ASP A 292 22.98 -40.06 1.90
C ASP A 292 24.36 -40.72 2.08
N GLY A 293 24.90 -40.77 3.31
CA GLY A 293 26.17 -41.38 3.66
C GLY A 293 27.39 -40.43 3.67
N ASP A 294 27.19 -39.11 3.56
CA ASP A 294 28.25 -38.12 3.74
C ASP A 294 28.61 -37.87 5.24
N PRO A 295 29.47 -36.88 5.61
CA PRO A 295 29.76 -36.55 7.01
C PRO A 295 28.78 -35.57 7.69
N ALA A 296 27.84 -34.97 6.96
CA ALA A 296 26.90 -33.96 7.44
C ALA A 296 25.55 -34.57 7.88
N TYR A 297 24.63 -33.72 8.32
CA TYR A 297 23.26 -34.11 8.67
C TYR A 297 22.23 -33.39 7.80
N GLU A 298 21.43 -34.14 7.05
CA GLU A 298 20.32 -33.61 6.24
C GLU A 298 19.11 -33.27 7.10
N PHE A 299 18.98 -33.87 8.31
CA PHE A 299 17.93 -33.51 9.27
C PHE A 299 18.43 -33.50 10.73
N LEU A 300 17.88 -32.58 11.53
CA LEU A 300 17.81 -32.73 12.98
C LEU A 300 16.51 -33.47 13.32
N LYS A 301 16.62 -34.73 13.70
CA LYS A 301 15.49 -35.57 14.11
C LYS A 301 15.28 -35.44 15.61
N VAL A 302 14.19 -34.78 16.00
CA VAL A 302 13.75 -34.62 17.39
C VAL A 302 12.64 -35.63 17.66
N THR A 303 12.81 -36.51 18.65
CA THR A 303 11.82 -37.52 19.04
C THR A 303 11.27 -37.21 20.42
N VAL A 304 9.95 -37.07 20.53
CA VAL A 304 9.24 -36.69 21.74
C VAL A 304 8.32 -37.81 22.20
N GLU A 305 8.33 -38.07 23.50
CA GLU A 305 7.45 -39.05 24.14
C GLU A 305 6.13 -38.38 24.53
N MET A 306 5.03 -38.94 24.04
CA MET A 306 3.67 -38.50 24.36
C MET A 306 2.94 -39.63 25.05
N ASN A 307 2.13 -39.32 26.06
CA ASN A 307 1.18 -40.25 26.65
C ASN A 307 -0.22 -39.93 26.12
N VAL A 308 -0.82 -40.88 25.42
CA VAL A 308 -2.21 -40.85 24.96
C VAL A 308 -3.06 -41.55 26.01
N SER A 309 -3.85 -40.79 26.78
CA SER A 309 -4.78 -41.38 27.74
C SER A 309 -6.05 -41.91 27.06
N THR A 310 -6.42 -41.30 25.93
CA THR A 310 -7.66 -41.58 25.19
C THR A 310 -7.39 -41.67 23.70
N SER A 311 -7.85 -42.74 23.05
CA SER A 311 -7.81 -42.90 21.60
C SER A 311 -8.42 -41.71 20.86
N GLY A 312 -7.69 -41.10 19.93
CA GLY A 312 -8.19 -40.02 19.08
C GLY A 312 -7.32 -39.81 17.84
N ASN A 313 -7.82 -39.01 16.89
CA ASN A 313 -7.01 -38.52 15.78
C ASN A 313 -6.33 -37.22 16.22
N PHE A 314 -5.03 -37.10 15.98
CA PHE A 314 -4.20 -36.00 16.49
C PHE A 314 -3.13 -35.64 15.46
N THR A 315 -2.80 -34.35 15.35
CA THR A 315 -1.76 -33.82 14.44
C THR A 315 -0.71 -33.07 15.27
N MET A 316 0.58 -33.30 15.01
CA MET A 316 1.67 -32.64 15.72
C MET A 316 2.53 -31.76 14.80
N GLN A 317 2.84 -30.57 15.29
CA GLN A 317 3.72 -29.60 14.66
C GLN A 317 4.84 -29.17 15.62
N GLY A 318 6.06 -29.02 15.11
CA GLY A 318 7.22 -28.54 15.84
C GLY A 318 7.83 -27.27 15.23
N VAL A 319 8.20 -26.29 16.06
CA VAL A 319 8.94 -25.08 15.65
C VAL A 319 10.34 -25.10 16.27
N LEU A 320 11.38 -24.83 15.48
CA LEU A 320 12.77 -24.76 15.91
C LEU A 320 13.23 -23.31 16.04
N LEU A 321 13.75 -22.94 17.21
CA LEU A 321 14.27 -21.61 17.54
C LEU A 321 15.79 -21.66 17.83
N ASP A 322 16.49 -20.57 17.55
CA ASP A 322 17.87 -20.33 17.98
C ASP A 322 17.94 -20.06 19.51
N GLY A 323 19.16 -19.96 20.03
CA GLY A 323 19.40 -19.65 21.46
C GLY A 323 18.94 -18.25 21.92
N ASN A 324 18.46 -17.39 21.02
CA ASN A 324 17.86 -16.09 21.34
C ASN A 324 16.32 -16.13 21.26
N GLY A 325 15.73 -17.28 20.92
CA GLY A 325 14.29 -17.44 20.70
C GLY A 325 13.80 -16.99 19.32
N ASN A 326 14.70 -16.64 18.39
CA ASN A 326 14.32 -16.39 17.00
C ASN A 326 14.04 -17.73 16.31
N PRO A 327 12.96 -17.87 15.53
CA PRO A 327 12.82 -19.00 14.62
C PRO A 327 14.04 -19.14 13.71
N ILE A 328 14.49 -20.38 13.50
CA ILE A 328 15.51 -20.72 12.48
C ILE A 328 15.00 -20.34 11.06
N PHE A 329 13.69 -20.05 10.91
CA PHE A 329 13.17 -19.27 9.78
C PHE A 329 11.93 -18.40 10.08
N SER A 330 11.82 -17.21 9.45
CA SER A 330 10.62 -16.36 9.52
C SER A 330 10.15 -15.79 8.16
N ARG A 331 9.41 -16.59 7.39
CA ARG A 331 8.33 -16.13 6.50
C ARG A 331 7.41 -17.32 6.23
N ASN A 332 6.29 -17.37 6.94
CA ASN A 332 5.56 -18.59 7.31
C ASN A 332 6.36 -19.43 8.34
N HIS A 333 5.71 -19.82 9.43
CA HIS A 333 6.32 -20.68 10.45
C HIS A 333 6.51 -22.07 9.84
N HIS A 334 7.74 -22.43 9.46
CA HIS A 334 8.02 -23.79 9.00
C HIS A 334 7.93 -24.75 10.18
N PHE A 335 6.77 -25.39 10.30
CA PHE A 335 6.58 -26.53 11.16
C PHE A 335 7.30 -27.74 10.53
N SER A 336 8.14 -28.43 11.30
CA SER A 336 8.32 -29.85 11.00
C SER A 336 6.99 -30.51 11.32
N GLN A 337 6.31 -31.03 10.31
CA GLN A 337 5.02 -31.68 10.48
C GLN A 337 5.26 -33.18 10.62
N ALA A 338 4.88 -33.73 11.77
CA ALA A 338 4.69 -35.16 11.90
C ALA A 338 3.21 -35.44 11.64
N GLU A 339 2.87 -35.74 10.37
CA GLU A 339 1.61 -36.41 10.00
C GLU A 339 1.61 -37.89 10.44
N ALA A 340 2.03 -38.14 11.68
CA ALA A 340 1.84 -39.41 12.33
C ALA A 340 0.36 -39.51 12.70
N LEU A 341 -0.37 -40.41 12.04
CA LEU A 341 -1.64 -40.91 12.55
C LEU A 341 -1.39 -41.53 13.93
N LEU A 342 -1.59 -40.73 14.99
CA LEU A 342 -1.34 -41.19 16.34
C LEU A 342 -2.29 -42.35 16.66
N PRO A 343 -1.81 -43.40 17.35
CA PRO A 343 -2.55 -44.64 17.45
C PRO A 343 -3.89 -44.46 18.16
N THR A 344 -4.91 -45.14 17.63
CA THR A 344 -6.27 -45.24 18.17
C THR A 344 -6.36 -46.14 19.42
N ALA A 345 -5.30 -46.15 20.24
CA ALA A 345 -5.18 -46.93 21.46
C ALA A 345 -4.41 -46.12 22.51
N PRO A 346 -4.91 -46.04 23.76
CA PRO A 346 -4.16 -45.42 24.85
C PRO A 346 -2.78 -46.05 25.08
N GLY A 347 -1.79 -45.23 25.41
CA GLY A 347 -0.43 -45.66 25.67
C GLY A 347 0.61 -44.56 25.50
N VAL A 348 1.86 -44.89 25.88
CA VAL A 348 3.03 -44.04 25.65
C VAL A 348 3.58 -44.30 24.25
N ILE A 349 3.83 -43.24 23.49
CA ILE A 349 4.26 -43.27 22.09
C ILE A 349 5.40 -42.30 21.84
N ASN A 350 6.26 -42.61 20.88
CA ASN A 350 7.34 -41.72 20.44
C ASN A 350 7.04 -41.17 19.05
N ILE A 351 7.07 -39.85 18.89
CA ILE A 351 6.81 -39.15 17.64
C ILE A 351 8.09 -38.45 17.22
N SER A 352 8.51 -38.60 15.96
CA SER A 352 9.70 -37.93 15.43
C SER A 352 9.34 -36.77 14.50
N LEU A 353 9.97 -35.63 14.75
CA LEU A 353 9.92 -34.38 14.01
C LEU A 353 11.27 -34.18 13.33
N ASN A 354 11.29 -34.09 12.00
CA ASN A 354 12.52 -33.88 11.23
C ASN A 354 12.61 -32.41 10.80
N PHE A 355 13.59 -31.68 11.31
CA PHE A 355 13.90 -30.31 10.88
C PHE A 355 15.03 -30.35 9.84
N THR A 356 14.86 -29.71 8.69
CA THR A 356 15.81 -29.80 7.57
C THR A 356 17.15 -29.14 7.91
N GLY A 357 18.22 -29.92 7.80
CA GLY A 357 19.60 -29.51 8.06
C GLY A 357 20.04 -28.31 7.22
N MET A 358 19.62 -28.26 5.95
CA MET A 358 19.86 -27.13 5.05
C MET A 358 19.46 -25.77 5.64
N GLN A 359 18.31 -25.69 6.32
CA GLN A 359 17.83 -24.44 6.93
C GLN A 359 18.65 -24.09 8.19
N ILE A 360 19.02 -25.09 8.98
CA ILE A 360 19.90 -24.95 10.15
C ILE A 360 21.28 -24.43 9.70
N ARG A 361 21.88 -25.07 8.70
CA ARG A 361 23.15 -24.67 8.06
C ARG A 361 23.09 -23.24 7.52
N ALA A 362 22.02 -22.90 6.79
CA ALA A 362 21.83 -21.57 6.21
C ALA A 362 21.62 -20.47 7.26
N SER A 363 21.08 -20.79 8.44
CA SER A 363 20.88 -19.84 9.54
C SER A 363 22.17 -19.41 10.24
N GLN A 364 23.24 -20.22 10.15
CA GLN A 364 24.50 -20.09 10.90
C GLN A 364 24.36 -20.08 12.45
N ALA A 365 23.15 -20.29 12.99
CA ALA A 365 22.93 -20.37 14.43
C ALA A 365 23.33 -21.76 14.94
N ASN A 366 24.29 -21.82 15.87
CA ASN A 366 24.59 -23.07 16.58
C ASN A 366 23.54 -23.34 17.67
N GLY A 367 23.29 -24.61 17.93
CA GLY A 367 22.47 -25.05 19.05
C GLY A 367 23.17 -24.89 20.42
N PRO A 368 22.50 -25.26 21.53
CA PRO A 368 21.22 -25.98 21.58
C PRO A 368 20.06 -25.16 21.03
N TYR A 369 19.20 -25.81 20.25
CA TYR A 369 17.99 -25.19 19.71
C TYR A 369 16.82 -25.41 20.66
N THR A 370 15.88 -24.47 20.69
CA THR A 370 14.64 -24.63 21.45
C THR A 370 13.53 -25.13 20.53
N VAL A 371 12.88 -26.23 20.92
CA VAL A 371 11.74 -26.82 20.20
C VAL A 371 10.44 -26.49 20.92
N GLN A 372 9.49 -25.89 20.20
CA GLN A 372 8.11 -25.70 20.67
C GLN A 372 7.18 -26.72 19.99
N LEU A 373 6.28 -27.33 20.76
CA LEU A 373 5.32 -28.31 20.28
C LEU A 373 3.88 -27.77 20.31
N TYR A 374 3.15 -28.11 19.26
CA TYR A 374 1.74 -27.85 19.09
C TYR A 374 1.07 -29.18 18.70
N VAL A 375 0.07 -29.62 19.47
CA VAL A 375 -0.74 -30.81 19.14
C VAL A 375 -2.19 -30.43 19.02
N TYR A 376 -2.78 -30.76 17.89
CA TYR A 376 -4.15 -30.48 17.52
C TYR A 376 -4.96 -31.77 17.45
N ASN A 377 -6.26 -31.68 17.69
CA ASN A 377 -7.24 -32.69 17.34
C ASN A 377 -7.36 -32.75 15.81
N GLY A 378 -7.04 -33.89 15.20
CA GLY A 378 -6.98 -34.05 13.74
C GLY A 378 -8.33 -34.04 13.04
N SER A 379 -9.44 -33.87 13.76
CA SER A 379 -10.80 -33.78 13.18
C SER A 379 -11.42 -32.38 13.21
N ASN A 380 -10.96 -31.48 14.08
CA ASN A 380 -11.51 -30.12 14.22
C ASN A 380 -10.44 -29.03 14.48
N TYR A 381 -9.15 -29.38 14.45
CA TYR A 381 -8.01 -28.51 14.73
C TYR A 381 -8.05 -27.80 16.12
N GLU A 382 -8.81 -28.34 17.08
CA GLU A 382 -8.78 -27.93 18.49
C GLU A 382 -7.37 -28.15 19.06
N LEU A 383 -6.74 -27.11 19.61
CA LEU A 383 -5.42 -27.20 20.22
C LEU A 383 -5.50 -27.95 21.57
N LEU A 384 -4.93 -29.16 21.61
CA LEU A 384 -4.97 -30.06 22.77
C LEU A 384 -3.72 -29.93 23.66
N VAL A 385 -2.55 -29.81 23.03
CA VAL A 385 -1.29 -29.60 23.75
C VAL A 385 -0.60 -28.37 23.23
N TYR A 386 -0.45 -27.39 24.12
CA TYR A 386 0.51 -26.33 24.01
C TYR A 386 1.60 -26.53 25.07
N SER A 387 2.87 -26.58 24.64
CA SER A 387 4.03 -26.58 25.53
C SER A 387 4.46 -25.13 25.79
N TYR A 388 4.38 -24.66 27.02
CA TYR A 388 4.40 -23.23 27.34
C TYR A 388 5.81 -22.62 27.42
N SER A 389 5.96 -21.41 26.89
CA SER A 389 7.04 -20.41 27.08
C SER A 389 8.50 -20.75 26.77
N THR A 390 9.06 -21.90 27.19
CA THR A 390 10.50 -22.19 27.04
C THR A 390 10.82 -23.28 26.04
N GLY A 391 9.82 -23.99 25.51
CA GLY A 391 10.02 -25.22 24.75
C GLY A 391 10.82 -26.26 25.55
N PHE A 392 11.45 -27.20 24.83
CA PHE A 392 12.56 -27.99 25.35
C PHE A 392 13.79 -27.81 24.46
N ASN A 393 14.98 -27.94 25.04
CA ASN A 393 16.23 -27.77 24.30
C ASN A 393 16.73 -29.10 23.74
N THR A 394 17.28 -29.04 22.53
CA THR A 394 18.06 -30.13 21.95
C THR A 394 19.44 -30.24 22.59
N SER A 395 20.21 -31.27 22.23
CA SER A 395 21.67 -31.25 22.39
C SER A 395 22.31 -30.06 21.66
N ALA A 396 23.56 -29.75 21.98
CA ALA A 396 24.34 -28.78 21.21
C ALA A 396 24.78 -29.39 19.87
N TYR A 397 24.49 -28.69 18.78
CA TYR A 397 24.94 -28.99 17.41
C TYR A 397 25.53 -27.73 16.80
N ASN A 398 26.56 -27.85 15.97
CA ASN A 398 26.99 -26.71 15.17
C ASN A 398 26.13 -26.64 13.89
N ALA A 399 25.81 -25.44 13.42
CA ALA A 399 25.18 -25.26 12.12
C ALA A 399 26.01 -25.91 10.99
N SER A 400 27.34 -25.92 11.14
CA SER A 400 28.30 -26.54 10.22
C SER A 400 28.23 -28.08 10.15
N ASP A 401 27.54 -28.73 11.08
CA ASP A 401 27.39 -30.18 11.10
C ASP A 401 26.25 -30.64 10.17
N PHE A 402 25.40 -29.71 9.71
CA PHE A 402 24.29 -29.97 8.81
C PHE A 402 24.65 -29.72 7.34
N GLU A 403 24.02 -30.45 6.42
CA GLU A 403 24.23 -30.29 4.97
C GLU A 403 23.79 -28.89 4.51
N GLY A 404 24.44 -28.34 3.48
CA GLY A 404 24.09 -27.07 2.87
C GLY A 404 23.50 -27.25 1.47
N SER A 405 22.80 -26.25 0.95
CA SER A 405 22.16 -26.27 -0.38
C SER A 405 23.14 -26.34 -1.58
N GLY A 406 24.45 -26.33 -1.32
CA GLY A 406 25.51 -26.03 -2.29
C GLY A 406 25.50 -24.58 -2.82
N THR A 407 24.46 -23.78 -2.52
CA THR A 407 24.36 -22.37 -2.86
C THR A 407 24.63 -21.50 -1.63
N GLU A 408 25.68 -20.67 -1.68
CA GLU A 408 26.14 -19.91 -0.52
C GLU A 408 26.77 -18.55 -0.86
N PHE A 409 26.92 -17.70 0.15
CA PHE A 409 27.75 -16.50 0.05
C PHE A 409 29.23 -16.89 -0.05
N ALA A 410 29.89 -16.46 -1.12
CA ALA A 410 31.32 -16.66 -1.35
C ALA A 410 32.15 -15.65 -0.53
N GLY A 411 32.10 -15.80 0.80
CA GLY A 411 32.67 -14.88 1.78
C GLY A 411 31.70 -13.80 2.26
N THR A 412 32.17 -12.91 3.13
CA THR A 412 31.36 -11.83 3.69
C THR A 412 31.01 -10.79 2.61
N PRO A 413 29.74 -10.35 2.47
CA PRO A 413 29.38 -9.23 1.61
C PRO A 413 30.20 -7.98 1.91
N THR A 414 30.50 -7.19 0.89
CA THR A 414 31.18 -5.90 1.02
C THR A 414 30.18 -4.75 0.95
N GLU A 415 30.52 -3.59 1.49
CA GLU A 415 29.67 -2.40 1.38
C GLU A 415 30.48 -1.11 1.27
N SER A 416 29.84 -0.10 0.69
CA SER A 416 30.33 1.26 0.60
C SER A 416 29.16 2.25 0.51
N ALA A 417 29.24 3.36 1.24
CA ALA A 417 28.34 4.49 1.03
C ALA A 417 28.63 5.19 -0.32
N VAL A 418 27.58 5.55 -1.07
CA VAL A 418 27.66 6.10 -2.43
C VAL A 418 26.90 7.41 -2.54
N ASP A 419 27.55 8.43 -3.09
CA ASP A 419 26.98 9.70 -3.56
C ASP A 419 26.87 9.61 -5.10
N THR A 420 25.64 9.53 -5.59
CA THR A 420 25.26 9.31 -7.01
C THR A 420 24.87 10.61 -7.70
N ASP A 421 24.33 11.60 -6.98
CA ASP A 421 23.95 12.92 -7.51
C ASP A 421 25.03 13.99 -7.30
N ASN A 422 26.15 13.61 -6.68
CA ASN A 422 27.33 14.42 -6.36
C ASN A 422 26.99 15.62 -5.46
N ASN A 423 26.06 15.43 -4.52
CA ASN A 423 25.58 16.50 -3.63
C ASN A 423 26.38 16.63 -2.32
N THR A 424 27.41 15.79 -2.13
CA THR A 424 28.28 15.61 -0.94
C THR A 424 27.68 14.82 0.23
N PHE A 425 26.44 14.36 0.12
CA PHE A 425 25.82 13.38 1.00
C PHE A 425 25.66 12.05 0.27
N TYR A 426 25.71 10.94 1.01
CA TYR A 426 25.49 9.61 0.45
C TYR A 426 23.98 9.36 0.28
N ASN A 427 23.54 8.96 -0.91
CA ASN A 427 22.14 8.59 -1.14
C ASN A 427 21.86 7.14 -0.69
N GLN A 428 22.89 6.28 -0.58
CA GLN A 428 22.72 4.86 -0.22
C GLN A 428 23.97 4.23 0.41
N ILE A 429 23.79 3.12 1.12
CA ILE A 429 24.83 2.10 1.34
C ILE A 429 24.64 1.02 0.28
N GLN A 430 25.61 0.88 -0.62
CA GLN A 430 25.65 -0.19 -1.62
C GLN A 430 26.29 -1.43 -1.01
N VAL A 431 25.66 -2.60 -1.17
CA VAL A 431 26.11 -3.89 -0.65
C VAL A 431 26.37 -4.83 -1.83
N ASN A 432 27.58 -5.36 -1.96
CA ASN A 432 27.94 -6.32 -3.01
C ASN A 432 28.16 -7.70 -2.39
N ALA A 433 27.37 -8.67 -2.83
CA ALA A 433 27.43 -10.07 -2.40
C ALA A 433 27.93 -10.94 -3.55
N THR A 434 29.07 -11.59 -3.34
CA THR A 434 29.54 -12.68 -4.20
C THR A 434 28.87 -13.98 -3.75
N LEU A 435 28.31 -14.75 -4.68
CA LEU A 435 27.54 -15.96 -4.42
C LEU A 435 28.10 -17.12 -5.21
N ASN A 436 28.23 -18.29 -4.61
CA ASN A 436 28.43 -19.55 -5.33
C ASN A 436 27.05 -20.19 -5.52
N ILE A 437 26.63 -20.37 -6.77
CA ILE A 437 25.32 -20.93 -7.14
C ILE A 437 25.50 -22.38 -7.57
N SER A 438 24.76 -23.30 -6.96
CA SER A 438 24.85 -24.75 -7.24
C SER A 438 24.05 -25.18 -8.47
N ALA A 439 22.96 -24.49 -8.80
CA ALA A 439 22.11 -24.79 -9.94
C ALA A 439 21.49 -23.53 -10.55
N ASP A 440 21.30 -23.53 -11.88
CA ASP A 440 20.60 -22.46 -12.60
C ASP A 440 19.17 -22.28 -12.04
N GLY A 441 18.79 -21.04 -11.71
CA GLY A 441 17.46 -20.76 -11.18
C GLY A 441 17.25 -19.32 -10.72
N THR A 442 16.04 -19.01 -10.28
CA THR A 442 15.69 -17.71 -9.69
C THR A 442 16.08 -17.68 -8.22
N TYR A 443 16.88 -16.69 -7.83
CA TYR A 443 17.29 -16.48 -6.45
C TYR A 443 16.91 -15.07 -5.99
N VAL A 444 16.44 -14.95 -4.75
CA VAL A 444 16.16 -13.65 -4.13
C VAL A 444 17.22 -13.38 -3.08
N LEU A 445 17.98 -12.31 -3.24
CA LEU A 445 18.88 -11.80 -2.20
C LEU A 445 18.24 -10.60 -1.54
N SER A 446 18.16 -10.62 -0.21
CA SER A 446 17.71 -9.50 0.60
C SER A 446 18.82 -9.02 1.54
N ALA A 447 18.85 -7.72 1.83
CA ALA A 447 19.68 -7.12 2.87
C ALA A 447 18.81 -6.30 3.82
N HIS A 448 19.04 -6.47 5.11
CA HIS A 448 18.34 -5.77 6.19
C HIS A 448 19.38 -5.02 7.03
N LEU A 449 19.15 -3.74 7.27
CA LEU A 449 20.05 -2.88 8.05
C LEU A 449 19.45 -2.63 9.44
N TYR A 450 20.24 -2.84 10.49
CA TYR A 450 19.90 -2.61 11.88
C TYR A 450 20.91 -1.65 12.53
N ASP A 451 20.49 -0.90 13.54
CA ASP A 451 21.41 -0.13 14.37
C ASP A 451 22.19 -1.02 15.36
N GLY A 452 23.04 -0.39 16.19
CA GLY A 452 23.81 -1.08 17.23
C GLY A 452 22.98 -1.66 18.38
N SER A 453 21.68 -1.35 18.47
CA SER A 453 20.73 -1.94 19.43
C SER A 453 19.92 -3.10 18.86
N GLY A 454 20.03 -3.37 17.55
CA GLY A 454 19.20 -4.34 16.83
C GLY A 454 17.89 -3.77 16.29
N THR A 455 17.68 -2.45 16.34
CA THR A 455 16.49 -1.80 15.78
C THR A 455 16.61 -1.69 14.25
N ALA A 456 15.59 -2.12 13.51
CA ALA A 456 15.60 -2.08 12.04
C ALA A 456 15.56 -0.64 11.50
N ILE A 457 16.42 -0.37 10.51
CA ILE A 457 16.56 0.92 9.82
C ILE A 457 15.84 0.87 8.47
N THR A 458 16.32 0.02 7.56
CA THR A 458 15.84 -0.14 6.18
C THR A 458 16.16 -1.53 5.66
N SER A 459 15.53 -1.95 4.56
CA SER A 459 15.78 -3.23 3.91
C SER A 459 15.49 -3.16 2.42
N THR A 460 16.20 -3.97 1.64
CA THR A 460 16.08 -4.05 0.18
C THR A 460 16.23 -5.50 -0.27
N ALA A 461 15.71 -5.83 -1.46
CA ALA A 461 15.88 -7.15 -2.06
C ALA A 461 16.00 -7.03 -3.57
N ASN A 462 16.62 -8.05 -4.18
CA ASN A 462 16.74 -8.22 -5.63
C ASN A 462 16.40 -9.67 -5.99
N SER A 463 15.54 -9.86 -6.98
CA SER A 463 15.20 -11.17 -7.54
C SER A 463 15.82 -11.35 -8.93
N THR A 464 16.77 -12.27 -9.08
CA THR A 464 17.51 -12.46 -10.34
C THR A 464 17.64 -13.95 -10.69
N ASN A 465 17.53 -14.26 -11.98
CA ASN A 465 17.91 -15.57 -12.52
C ASN A 465 19.44 -15.67 -12.61
N LEU A 466 20.02 -16.59 -11.84
CA LEU A 466 21.45 -16.84 -11.79
C LEU A 466 21.78 -18.21 -12.35
N SER A 467 22.84 -18.29 -13.17
CA SER A 467 23.41 -19.58 -13.57
C SER A 467 24.37 -20.12 -12.51
N ALA A 468 24.56 -21.43 -12.49
CA ALA A 468 25.53 -22.10 -11.63
C ALA A 468 26.96 -21.55 -11.81
N GLY A 469 27.73 -21.61 -10.73
CA GLY A 469 29.05 -20.99 -10.60
C GLY A 469 29.04 -19.71 -9.76
N THR A 470 30.15 -18.97 -9.78
CA THR A 470 30.30 -17.76 -8.97
C THR A 470 29.66 -16.55 -9.66
N GLN A 471 28.69 -15.95 -8.98
CA GLN A 471 27.91 -14.78 -9.41
C GLN A 471 28.13 -13.61 -8.45
N GLN A 472 27.69 -12.42 -8.84
CA GLN A 472 27.57 -11.27 -7.93
C GLN A 472 26.17 -10.66 -8.03
N MET A 473 25.62 -10.29 -6.88
CA MET A 473 24.43 -9.46 -6.78
C MET A 473 24.73 -8.23 -5.93
N THR A 474 24.12 -7.12 -6.30
CA THR A 474 24.31 -5.82 -5.66
C THR A 474 22.97 -5.28 -5.17
N LEU A 475 22.97 -4.74 -3.96
CA LEU A 475 21.82 -4.18 -3.28
C LEU A 475 22.11 -2.73 -2.84
N ALA A 476 21.06 -1.93 -2.72
CA ALA A 476 21.14 -0.53 -2.27
C ALA A 476 20.20 -0.31 -1.07
N LEU A 477 20.77 0.04 0.07
CA LEU A 477 20.05 0.40 1.29
C LEU A 477 19.93 1.93 1.35
N ASP A 478 18.71 2.46 1.43
CA ASP A 478 18.44 3.90 1.28
C ASP A 478 19.08 4.74 2.40
N GLY A 479 19.86 5.75 2.01
CA GLY A 479 20.51 6.70 2.91
C GLY A 479 19.51 7.60 3.66
N ARG A 480 18.34 7.88 3.07
CA ARG A 480 17.31 8.73 3.65
C ARG A 480 16.64 8.06 4.84
N ASP A 481 16.43 6.75 4.77
CA ASP A 481 16.01 5.96 5.93
C ASP A 481 17.05 6.05 7.05
N ILE A 482 18.33 5.85 6.75
CA ILE A 482 19.44 5.96 7.72
C ILE A 482 19.45 7.35 8.37
N ARG A 483 19.35 8.41 7.56
CA ARG A 483 19.28 9.80 8.02
C ARG A 483 18.11 10.03 8.97
N SER A 484 16.93 9.52 8.62
CA SER A 484 15.68 9.70 9.38
C SER A 484 15.72 9.10 10.78
N LYS A 485 16.48 8.02 11.00
CA LYS A 485 16.60 7.39 12.32
C LYS A 485 17.45 8.20 13.31
N ALA A 486 18.28 9.13 12.82
CA ALA A 486 19.19 9.96 13.63
C ALA A 486 20.18 9.18 14.53
N VAL A 487 20.50 7.93 14.19
CA VAL A 487 21.46 7.07 14.92
C VAL A 487 22.70 6.88 14.08
N ASN A 488 23.89 7.19 14.61
CA ASN A 488 25.16 6.93 13.93
C ASN A 488 25.51 5.43 13.92
N GLY A 489 26.24 5.01 12.88
CA GLY A 489 26.82 3.67 12.80
C GLY A 489 28.02 3.44 13.75
N PRO A 490 28.62 2.24 13.72
CA PRO A 490 28.42 1.19 12.73
C PRO A 490 27.05 0.52 12.83
N TYR A 491 26.48 0.20 11.67
CA TYR A 491 25.23 -0.52 11.53
C TYR A 491 25.51 -2.01 11.32
N ASN A 492 24.50 -2.86 11.47
CA ASN A 492 24.59 -4.30 11.20
C ASN A 492 23.73 -4.65 9.98
N ILE A 493 24.36 -5.19 8.94
CA ILE A 493 23.70 -5.73 7.75
C ILE A 493 23.49 -7.24 7.94
N THR A 494 22.27 -7.72 7.68
CA THR A 494 21.94 -9.13 7.52
C THR A 494 21.48 -9.39 6.09
N CYS A 495 22.30 -10.11 5.32
CA CYS A 495 21.97 -10.60 4.00
C CYS A 495 21.37 -12.02 4.09
N ARG A 496 20.31 -12.28 3.32
CA ARG A 496 19.66 -13.59 3.22
C ARG A 496 19.37 -13.92 1.75
N LEU A 497 19.78 -15.11 1.33
CA LEU A 497 19.62 -15.65 -0.02
C LEU A 497 18.59 -16.77 -0.02
N TYR A 498 17.68 -16.74 -0.99
CA TYR A 498 16.54 -17.62 -1.11
C TYR A 498 16.49 -18.32 -2.46
N SER A 499 16.02 -19.56 -2.47
CA SER A 499 15.57 -20.29 -3.67
C SER A 499 14.13 -20.74 -3.45
N GLY A 500 13.20 -20.16 -4.20
CA GLY A 500 11.77 -20.22 -3.88
C GLY A 500 11.50 -19.67 -2.46
N GLN A 501 10.80 -20.44 -1.63
CA GLN A 501 10.56 -20.09 -0.22
C GLN A 501 11.71 -20.47 0.73
N ASN A 502 12.68 -21.28 0.29
CA ASN A 502 13.71 -21.82 1.16
C ASN A 502 14.87 -20.82 1.34
N LEU A 503 15.23 -20.54 2.59
CA LEU A 503 16.50 -19.89 2.92
C LEU A 503 17.64 -20.85 2.58
N VAL A 504 18.44 -20.51 1.57
CA VAL A 504 19.58 -21.34 1.12
C VAL A 504 20.91 -20.88 1.70
N SER A 505 21.03 -19.59 2.07
CA SER A 505 22.21 -19.06 2.75
C SER A 505 21.91 -17.73 3.46
N SER A 506 22.71 -17.37 4.46
CA SER A 506 22.72 -16.04 5.08
C SER A 506 24.14 -15.56 5.32
N ALA A 507 24.32 -14.25 5.53
CA ALA A 507 25.58 -13.65 5.93
C ALA A 507 25.32 -12.35 6.70
N THR A 508 26.13 -12.06 7.71
CA THR A 508 26.05 -10.81 8.48
C THR A 508 27.34 -10.01 8.42
N ARG A 509 27.24 -8.68 8.51
CA ARG A 509 28.39 -7.77 8.52
C ARG A 509 28.07 -6.50 9.29
N SER A 510 28.99 -6.01 10.13
CA SER A 510 28.95 -4.63 10.60
C SER A 510 29.56 -3.68 9.57
N THR A 511 28.93 -2.53 9.33
CA THR A 511 29.40 -1.51 8.38
C THR A 511 30.62 -0.76 8.90
N ALA A 512 31.22 0.09 8.06
CA ALA A 512 32.03 1.19 8.57
C ALA A 512 31.21 2.14 9.46
N SER A 513 31.89 2.94 10.30
CA SER A 513 31.25 3.94 11.16
C SER A 513 30.83 5.16 10.34
N TYR A 514 29.59 5.17 9.87
CA TYR A 514 28.99 6.32 9.19
C TYR A 514 28.25 7.24 10.16
N ALA A 515 28.34 8.55 9.97
CA ALA A 515 27.43 9.48 10.63
C ALA A 515 26.06 9.42 9.92
N TYR A 516 24.95 9.41 10.64
CA TYR A 516 23.64 9.49 9.98
C TYR A 516 23.52 10.80 9.18
N ALA A 517 24.17 11.86 9.67
CA ALA A 517 24.20 13.18 9.05
C ALA A 517 25.07 13.28 7.78
N SER A 518 25.77 12.22 7.36
CA SER A 518 26.44 12.16 6.04
C SER A 518 25.57 11.54 4.94
N PHE A 519 24.36 11.08 5.25
CA PHE A 519 23.38 10.63 4.25
C PHE A 519 22.37 11.72 3.91
N ASP A 520 21.75 11.63 2.74
CA ASP A 520 20.67 12.52 2.29
C ASP A 520 19.47 12.53 3.25
N ALA A 521 18.73 13.63 3.27
CA ALA A 521 17.47 13.74 4.00
C ALA A 521 16.25 13.67 3.06
N TYR A 522 15.05 13.51 3.62
CA TYR A 522 13.80 13.74 2.89
C TYR A 522 13.58 15.25 2.68
N GLY A 523 12.79 15.61 1.65
CA GLY A 523 12.59 16.99 1.18
C GLY A 523 12.26 18.01 2.27
N ASP A 524 11.38 17.62 3.20
CA ASP A 524 10.91 18.37 4.36
C ASP A 524 12.06 18.90 5.24
N ASP A 525 13.20 18.19 5.26
CA ASP A 525 14.33 18.53 6.12
C ASP A 525 15.27 19.57 5.49
N TYR A 526 15.19 19.83 4.18
CA TYR A 526 16.03 20.83 3.50
C TYR A 526 15.58 22.27 3.72
N PHE A 527 14.31 22.48 4.07
CA PHE A 527 13.68 23.79 4.14
C PHE A 527 13.11 24.09 5.53
N THR A 528 12.83 25.36 5.78
CA THR A 528 12.00 25.80 6.89
C THR A 528 11.10 26.88 6.34
N ILE A 529 9.80 26.60 6.29
CA ILE A 529 8.81 27.45 5.63
C ILE A 529 7.67 27.71 6.62
N ALA A 530 7.35 28.99 6.83
CA ALA A 530 6.12 29.41 7.51
C ALA A 530 5.14 29.98 6.48
N TYR A 531 3.88 29.56 6.59
CA TYR A 531 2.82 29.83 5.61
C TYR A 531 1.77 30.79 6.16
N ALA A 532 1.25 31.67 5.30
CA ALA A 532 0.03 32.45 5.53
C ALA A 532 -0.70 32.64 4.19
N ASP A 533 -2.01 32.91 4.24
CA ASP A 533 -2.81 33.20 3.04
C ASP A 533 -3.62 34.50 3.15
N HIS A 534 -3.87 35.14 2.01
CA HIS A 534 -4.81 36.25 1.90
C HIS A 534 -5.44 36.33 0.50
N GLY A 535 -6.64 36.91 0.41
CA GLY A 535 -7.23 37.34 -0.86
C GLY A 535 -6.65 38.68 -1.29
N THR A 536 -6.23 38.79 -2.55
CA THR A 536 -5.61 39.99 -3.12
C THR A 536 -6.53 40.59 -4.17
N ASP A 537 -7.09 41.77 -3.85
CA ASP A 537 -7.81 42.68 -4.76
C ASP A 537 -6.78 43.67 -5.35
N ALA A 538 -6.32 43.37 -6.56
CA ALA A 538 -5.38 44.19 -7.33
C ALA A 538 -6.11 45.18 -8.27
N GLY A 539 -7.32 44.85 -8.72
CA GLY A 539 -8.18 45.74 -9.51
C GLY A 539 -8.80 46.90 -8.72
N GLY A 540 -8.98 46.74 -7.40
CA GLY A 540 -9.70 47.65 -6.53
C GLY A 540 -11.23 47.59 -6.68
N ASP A 541 -11.77 46.49 -7.20
CA ASP A 541 -13.21 46.34 -7.50
C ASP A 541 -14.02 45.72 -6.34
N GLY A 542 -13.34 45.23 -5.30
CA GLY A 542 -13.94 44.54 -4.16
C GLY A 542 -14.00 43.02 -4.30
N LYS A 543 -13.39 42.45 -5.35
CA LYS A 543 -13.13 41.01 -5.51
C LYS A 543 -11.64 40.72 -5.50
N TYR A 544 -11.29 39.46 -5.31
CA TYR A 544 -9.92 38.99 -5.31
C TYR A 544 -9.52 38.49 -6.71
N ASP A 545 -8.60 39.21 -7.37
CA ASP A 545 -7.85 38.76 -8.55
C ASP A 545 -7.02 37.51 -8.24
N TYR A 546 -6.54 37.36 -6.98
CA TYR A 546 -5.73 36.23 -6.54
C TYR A 546 -6.07 35.72 -5.14
N LEU A 547 -5.88 34.42 -4.93
CA LEU A 547 -5.55 33.87 -3.62
C LEU A 547 -4.02 33.85 -3.51
N THR A 548 -3.45 34.62 -2.59
CA THR A 548 -2.01 34.74 -2.38
C THR A 548 -1.57 33.86 -1.20
N LEU A 549 -0.57 33.01 -1.43
CA LEU A 549 0.16 32.29 -0.40
C LEU A 549 1.47 33.01 -0.10
N ASP A 550 1.62 33.51 1.12
CA ASP A 550 2.88 34.01 1.67
C ASP A 550 3.68 32.85 2.28
N MET A 551 4.92 32.69 1.84
CA MET A 551 5.88 31.71 2.37
C MET A 551 7.13 32.43 2.88
N ASN A 552 7.39 32.36 4.18
CA ASN A 552 8.67 32.77 4.76
C ASN A 552 9.60 31.55 4.79
N ALA A 553 10.42 31.40 3.75
CA ALA A 553 11.22 30.21 3.47
C ALA A 553 12.73 30.43 3.67
N SER A 554 13.42 29.45 4.24
CA SER A 554 14.89 29.33 4.28
C SER A 554 15.32 27.89 4.00
N THR A 555 16.59 27.68 3.67
CA THR A 555 17.18 26.34 3.52
C THR A 555 18.20 26.04 4.64
N LYS A 556 18.26 24.78 5.09
CA LYS A 556 19.26 24.30 6.06
C LYS A 556 20.63 24.03 5.43
N LEU A 557 20.78 24.16 4.11
CA LEU A 557 22.05 23.97 3.40
C LEU A 557 23.03 25.11 3.68
N ASN A 558 24.27 24.75 4.04
CA ASN A 558 25.36 25.72 4.21
C ASN A 558 25.96 26.10 2.86
N GLY A 559 25.56 27.23 2.28
CA GLY A 559 26.10 27.72 1.02
C GLY A 559 25.55 29.08 0.59
N SER A 560 26.14 29.61 -0.51
CA SER A 560 25.65 30.80 -1.21
C SER A 560 24.23 30.58 -1.77
N TYR A 561 23.53 31.69 -2.07
CA TYR A 561 22.17 31.68 -2.61
C TYR A 561 21.96 30.64 -3.74
N ALA A 562 21.05 29.70 -3.51
CA ALA A 562 20.56 28.77 -4.53
C ALA A 562 19.16 29.19 -4.97
N THR A 563 18.87 29.15 -6.27
CA THR A 563 17.55 29.44 -6.83
C THR A 563 16.70 28.19 -6.87
N TYR A 564 15.48 28.30 -6.35
CA TYR A 564 14.48 27.25 -6.34
C TYR A 564 13.22 27.70 -7.07
N LYS A 565 12.58 26.78 -7.79
CA LYS A 565 11.23 26.93 -8.32
C LYS A 565 10.27 26.30 -7.31
N PHE A 566 9.34 27.08 -6.79
CA PHE A 566 8.26 26.65 -5.92
C PHE A 566 7.00 26.50 -6.79
N VAL A 567 6.51 25.28 -6.93
CA VAL A 567 5.26 24.97 -7.63
C VAL A 567 4.23 24.59 -6.57
N ALA A 568 3.26 25.46 -6.33
CA ALA A 568 2.21 25.22 -5.34
C ALA A 568 0.92 24.78 -6.04
N SER A 569 0.31 23.72 -5.54
CA SER A 569 -0.96 23.14 -6.01
C SER A 569 -2.04 23.33 -4.96
N LEU A 570 -3.18 23.86 -5.37
CA LEU A 570 -4.36 24.14 -4.55
C LEU A 570 -5.40 23.02 -4.73
N TYR A 571 -5.82 22.40 -3.63
CA TYR A 571 -6.86 21.36 -3.58
C TYR A 571 -8.01 21.81 -2.68
N ASP A 572 -9.24 21.42 -3.00
CA ASP A 572 -10.38 21.64 -2.10
C ASP A 572 -10.39 20.64 -0.92
N ALA A 573 -11.30 20.84 0.04
CA ALA A 573 -11.44 19.98 1.21
C ALA A 573 -11.81 18.51 0.92
N SER A 574 -12.16 18.16 -0.33
CA SER A 574 -12.36 16.77 -0.77
C SER A 574 -11.09 16.11 -1.33
N GLY A 575 -10.00 16.88 -1.48
CA GLY A 575 -8.78 16.47 -2.18
C GLY A 575 -8.87 16.65 -3.70
N THR A 576 -9.87 17.36 -4.22
CA THR A 576 -9.98 17.62 -5.67
C THR A 576 -9.08 18.80 -6.05
N PHE A 577 -8.25 18.62 -7.08
CA PHE A 577 -7.40 19.68 -7.61
C PHE A 577 -8.22 20.86 -8.14
N VAL A 578 -7.86 22.07 -7.70
CA VAL A 578 -8.46 23.34 -8.15
C VAL A 578 -7.55 24.00 -9.19
N THR A 579 -6.33 24.36 -8.79
CA THR A 579 -5.39 25.09 -9.65
C THR A 579 -3.95 24.96 -9.14
N GLN A 580 -2.97 25.35 -9.95
CA GLN A 580 -1.55 25.36 -9.61
C GLN A 580 -0.95 26.71 -10.04
N SER A 581 0.08 27.15 -9.33
CA SER A 581 0.86 28.34 -9.67
C SER A 581 2.32 28.16 -9.25
N ASP A 582 3.25 28.90 -9.82
CA ASP A 582 4.67 28.76 -9.51
C ASP A 582 5.43 30.10 -9.41
N VAL A 583 6.52 30.08 -8.64
CA VAL A 583 7.41 31.22 -8.45
C VAL A 583 8.86 30.77 -8.28
N ASN A 584 9.81 31.55 -8.81
CA ASN A 584 11.23 31.34 -8.59
C ASN A 584 11.74 32.22 -7.45
N ALA A 585 12.44 31.64 -6.47
CA ALA A 585 13.06 32.37 -5.37
C ALA A 585 14.44 31.83 -5.01
N SER A 586 15.44 32.72 -4.93
CA SER A 586 16.75 32.40 -4.38
C SER A 586 16.74 32.43 -2.86
N LEU A 587 17.04 31.31 -2.22
CA LEU A 587 17.09 31.13 -0.76
C LEU A 587 18.52 30.91 -0.25
N ASN A 588 18.70 31.15 1.04
CA ASN A 588 19.88 30.82 1.83
C ASN A 588 19.42 30.38 3.24
N ASN A 589 20.33 30.38 4.23
CA ASN A 589 20.04 30.05 5.62
C ASN A 589 19.28 31.13 6.42
N GLN A 590 18.82 32.21 5.78
CA GLN A 590 17.96 33.23 6.36
C GLN A 590 16.57 33.18 5.73
N SER A 591 15.53 33.41 6.55
CA SER A 591 14.14 33.40 6.06
C SER A 591 13.89 34.55 5.09
N LYS A 592 13.30 34.22 3.93
CA LYS A 592 12.95 35.14 2.86
C LYS A 592 11.47 34.99 2.52
N SER A 593 10.79 36.11 2.33
CA SER A 593 9.41 36.13 1.83
C SER A 593 9.37 35.70 0.36
N VAL A 594 8.48 34.77 0.04
CA VAL A 594 8.19 34.22 -1.29
C VAL A 594 6.67 34.18 -1.42
N GLN A 595 6.12 34.71 -2.51
CA GLN A 595 4.67 34.74 -2.73
C GLN A 595 4.30 33.89 -3.94
N VAL A 596 3.26 33.07 -3.80
CA VAL A 596 2.62 32.35 -4.91
C VAL A 596 1.18 32.84 -5.05
N ASN A 597 0.83 33.33 -6.23
CA ASN A 597 -0.50 33.85 -6.53
C ASN A 597 -1.29 32.85 -7.37
N PHE A 598 -2.38 32.33 -6.83
CA PHE A 598 -3.35 31.52 -7.56
C PHE A 598 -4.42 32.44 -8.15
N THR A 599 -4.64 32.43 -9.47
CA THR A 599 -5.64 33.28 -10.13
C THR A 599 -7.05 33.02 -9.58
N GLY A 600 -7.72 34.08 -9.14
CA GLY A 600 -9.08 34.06 -8.59
C GLY A 600 -10.10 33.47 -9.56
N GLU A 601 -9.98 33.78 -10.85
CA GLU A 601 -10.82 33.19 -11.91
C GLU A 601 -10.78 31.65 -11.90
N HIS A 602 -9.60 31.04 -11.67
CA HIS A 602 -9.47 29.58 -11.61
C HIS A 602 -10.13 28.99 -10.35
N VAL A 603 -10.09 29.72 -9.22
CA VAL A 603 -10.78 29.36 -7.97
C VAL A 603 -12.30 29.48 -8.14
N TRP A 604 -12.76 30.53 -8.82
CA TRP A 604 -14.17 30.77 -9.13
C TRP A 604 -14.75 29.73 -10.11
N ALA A 605 -14.09 29.52 -11.25
CA ALA A 605 -14.65 28.83 -12.41
C ALA A 605 -14.74 27.31 -12.26
N LYS A 606 -13.72 26.67 -11.67
CA LYS A 606 -13.59 25.21 -11.79
C LYS A 606 -14.52 24.40 -10.89
N LYS A 607 -15.00 24.96 -9.77
CA LYS A 607 -15.82 24.21 -8.79
C LYS A 607 -16.94 24.98 -8.08
N LYS A 608 -16.90 26.32 -8.00
CA LYS A 608 -17.84 27.11 -7.17
C LYS A 608 -17.93 26.62 -5.71
N VAL A 609 -16.79 26.17 -5.17
CA VAL A 609 -16.69 25.59 -3.82
C VAL A 609 -16.29 26.65 -2.81
N ASN A 610 -17.12 26.79 -1.78
CA ASN A 610 -16.83 27.57 -0.58
C ASN A 610 -16.08 26.69 0.43
N GLY A 611 -15.05 27.23 1.08
CA GLY A 611 -14.35 26.54 2.14
C GLY A 611 -12.88 26.90 2.21
N THR A 612 -12.13 26.05 2.90
CA THR A 612 -10.66 26.08 2.99
C THR A 612 -10.06 25.25 1.86
N TYR A 613 -8.85 25.60 1.44
CA TYR A 613 -8.07 24.86 0.45
C TYR A 613 -6.81 24.27 1.09
N ASN A 614 -6.43 23.07 0.70
CA ASN A 614 -5.17 22.43 1.07
C ASN A 614 -4.10 22.70 0.01
N ILE A 615 -2.87 22.92 0.45
CA ILE A 615 -1.74 23.26 -0.43
C ILE A 615 -0.70 22.15 -0.41
N THR A 616 -0.26 21.73 -1.58
CA THR A 616 0.93 20.88 -1.80
C THR A 616 1.98 21.70 -2.53
N LEU A 617 3.26 21.51 -2.21
CA LEU A 617 4.38 22.31 -2.68
C LEU A 617 5.51 21.43 -3.21
N GLU A 618 5.74 21.48 -4.53
CA GLU A 618 6.90 20.87 -5.18
C GLU A 618 8.00 21.93 -5.30
N ILE A 619 9.20 21.62 -4.82
CA ILE A 619 10.35 22.52 -4.83
C ILE A 619 11.43 21.92 -5.71
N TYR A 620 11.76 22.59 -6.81
CA TYR A 620 12.83 22.21 -7.73
C TYR A 620 14.04 23.12 -7.53
N ARG A 621 15.25 22.57 -7.49
CA ARG A 621 16.49 23.36 -7.53
C ARG A 621 16.80 23.70 -8.99
N TYR A 622 17.00 24.99 -9.27
CA TYR A 622 17.34 25.49 -10.60
C TYR A 622 18.82 25.22 -10.93
N ALA A 623 19.15 23.95 -11.16
CA ALA A 623 20.30 23.53 -11.95
C ALA A 623 19.92 23.49 -13.44
N SER A 624 20.89 23.24 -14.33
CA SER A 624 20.69 23.20 -15.80
C SER A 624 19.70 22.15 -16.32
N ASN A 625 19.14 21.31 -15.43
CA ASN A 625 18.21 20.23 -15.70
C ASN A 625 16.98 20.18 -14.76
N GLY A 626 16.83 21.12 -13.81
CA GLY A 626 15.64 21.24 -12.94
C GLY A 626 15.34 20.02 -12.04
N THR A 627 16.17 19.75 -11.05
CA THR A 627 16.00 18.62 -10.11
C THR A 627 14.90 18.91 -9.07
N LEU A 628 13.93 18.01 -8.89
CA LEU A 628 13.02 18.04 -7.73
C LEU A 628 13.82 17.76 -6.45
N VAL A 629 13.72 18.63 -5.45
CA VAL A 629 14.46 18.50 -4.17
C VAL A 629 13.54 18.37 -2.95
N ALA A 630 12.25 18.72 -3.08
CA ALA A 630 11.25 18.40 -2.08
C ALA A 630 9.85 18.31 -2.71
N GLU A 631 9.02 17.39 -2.22
CA GLU A 631 7.58 17.29 -2.49
C GLU A 631 6.85 17.32 -1.14
N LEU A 632 6.32 18.48 -0.76
CA LEU A 632 5.72 18.71 0.55
C LEU A 632 4.19 18.70 0.41
N LYS A 633 3.52 17.65 0.87
CA LYS A 633 2.06 17.47 0.69
C LYS A 633 1.25 18.04 1.86
N ASN A 634 0.10 18.66 1.55
CA ASN A 634 -0.84 19.23 2.52
C ASN A 634 -0.15 20.14 3.57
N VAL A 635 0.85 20.93 3.15
CA VAL A 635 1.69 21.77 4.03
C VAL A 635 0.92 22.88 4.75
N TYR A 636 -0.19 23.30 4.17
CA TYR A 636 -1.01 24.39 4.68
C TYR A 636 -2.47 24.21 4.27
N THR A 637 -3.37 24.61 5.17
CA THR A 637 -4.79 24.75 4.90
C THR A 637 -5.12 26.23 5.04
N THR A 638 -5.65 26.84 3.99
CA THR A 638 -5.95 28.28 3.95
C THR A 638 -7.08 28.67 4.91
N SER A 639 -7.24 29.96 5.12
CA SER A 639 -8.50 30.54 5.59
C SER A 639 -9.68 30.11 4.70
N ALA A 640 -10.90 30.21 5.23
CA ALA A 640 -12.11 29.88 4.48
C ALA A 640 -12.53 31.03 3.56
N TYR A 641 -12.64 30.77 2.26
CA TYR A 641 -13.13 31.73 1.27
C TYR A 641 -14.46 31.27 0.67
N ASN A 642 -15.27 32.24 0.26
CA ASN A 642 -16.41 32.04 -0.61
C ASN A 642 -15.98 32.29 -2.06
N TYR A 643 -16.30 31.38 -2.98
CA TYR A 643 -15.88 31.51 -4.38
C TYR A 643 -16.38 32.82 -5.02
N THR A 644 -17.50 33.38 -4.56
CA THR A 644 -18.04 34.65 -5.06
C THR A 644 -17.24 35.88 -4.65
N GLN A 645 -16.22 35.73 -3.78
CA GLN A 645 -15.26 36.78 -3.46
C GLN A 645 -14.17 36.93 -4.52
N PHE A 646 -13.96 35.94 -5.38
CA PHE A 646 -12.99 36.00 -6.47
C PHE A 646 -13.62 36.53 -7.75
N GLU A 647 -12.79 37.07 -8.65
CA GLU A 647 -13.23 37.45 -9.99
C GLU A 647 -13.85 36.26 -10.76
N SER A 648 -14.87 36.57 -11.56
CA SER A 648 -15.61 35.61 -12.38
C SER A 648 -15.09 35.61 -13.80
N LYS A 649 -15.23 34.49 -14.52
CA LYS A 649 -14.95 34.46 -15.96
C LYS A 649 -15.68 35.57 -16.71
N PRO A 650 -15.00 36.36 -17.56
CA PRO A 650 -15.65 37.41 -18.31
C PRO A 650 -16.55 36.84 -19.41
N ALA A 651 -16.29 35.62 -19.90
CA ALA A 651 -17.22 34.78 -20.66
C ALA A 651 -16.85 33.29 -20.54
N GLU A 652 -17.81 32.39 -20.74
CA GLU A 652 -17.64 30.94 -20.72
C GLU A 652 -18.41 30.25 -21.87
N PHE A 653 -18.04 29.04 -22.27
CA PHE A 653 -18.77 28.26 -23.26
C PHE A 653 -20.12 27.77 -22.72
N GLY A 654 -21.22 28.20 -23.34
CA GLY A 654 -22.60 27.90 -22.91
C GLY A 654 -23.08 26.48 -23.22
N GLY A 655 -22.24 25.63 -23.81
CA GLY A 655 -22.52 24.21 -24.07
C GLY A 655 -23.46 23.91 -25.25
N THR A 656 -24.02 24.93 -25.91
CA THR A 656 -24.85 24.77 -27.12
C THR A 656 -24.01 24.88 -28.39
N TYR A 657 -24.16 23.90 -29.29
CA TYR A 657 -23.43 23.83 -30.56
C TYR A 657 -24.35 23.36 -31.69
N SER A 658 -24.12 23.83 -32.91
CA SER A 658 -24.81 23.33 -34.12
C SER A 658 -24.05 23.68 -35.39
N ASP A 659 -23.93 22.73 -36.32
CA ASP A 659 -23.31 22.91 -37.64
C ASP A 659 -24.31 23.09 -38.79
N ALA A 660 -23.85 23.70 -39.88
CA ALA A 660 -24.52 23.70 -41.18
C ALA A 660 -23.50 23.86 -42.32
N GLY A 661 -23.63 23.06 -43.37
CA GLY A 661 -23.04 23.35 -44.67
C GLY A 661 -23.69 24.58 -45.30
N VAL A 662 -22.88 25.52 -45.78
CA VAL A 662 -23.33 26.78 -46.38
C VAL A 662 -22.86 26.86 -47.82
N ASP A 663 -23.82 26.79 -48.74
CA ASP A 663 -23.67 27.18 -50.15
C ASP A 663 -23.89 28.71 -50.26
N THR A 664 -22.93 29.39 -50.87
CA THR A 664 -22.88 30.86 -51.02
C THR A 664 -22.89 31.32 -52.48
N ASP A 665 -22.64 30.43 -53.44
CA ASP A 665 -22.62 30.72 -54.88
C ASP A 665 -23.79 30.09 -55.65
N GLY A 666 -24.52 29.16 -55.03
CA GLY A 666 -25.73 28.51 -55.53
C GLY A 666 -25.49 27.27 -56.38
N ASP A 667 -24.26 26.74 -56.42
CA ASP A 667 -23.91 25.56 -57.24
C ASP A 667 -24.31 24.20 -56.62
N SER A 668 -24.93 24.22 -55.44
CA SER A 668 -25.32 23.05 -54.62
C SER A 668 -24.16 22.30 -53.95
N LEU A 669 -22.97 22.90 -53.88
CA LEU A 669 -21.87 22.48 -53.01
C LEU A 669 -21.68 23.49 -51.86
N TYR A 670 -21.24 23.01 -50.70
CA TYR A 670 -20.97 23.86 -49.55
C TYR A 670 -19.61 24.55 -49.71
N ASN A 671 -19.59 25.87 -49.78
CA ASN A 671 -18.35 26.66 -49.71
C ASN A 671 -17.77 26.66 -48.29
N LEU A 672 -18.61 26.56 -47.25
CA LEU A 672 -18.20 26.63 -45.85
C LEU A 672 -18.92 25.56 -44.99
N LEU A 673 -18.25 25.07 -43.95
CA LEU A 673 -18.88 24.41 -42.82
C LEU A 673 -18.98 25.41 -41.66
N ARG A 674 -20.17 26.00 -41.45
CA ARG A 674 -20.39 26.94 -40.36
C ARG A 674 -20.75 26.20 -39.07
N VAL A 675 -19.92 26.32 -38.03
CA VAL A 675 -20.25 25.84 -36.68
C VAL A 675 -20.66 27.01 -35.80
N SER A 676 -21.78 26.86 -35.11
CA SER A 676 -22.34 27.86 -34.19
C SER A 676 -21.98 27.46 -32.77
N VAL A 677 -21.38 28.37 -32.00
CA VAL A 677 -20.88 28.14 -30.64
C VAL A 677 -21.59 29.08 -29.67
N GLY A 678 -22.34 28.52 -28.73
CA GLY A 678 -22.97 29.28 -27.66
C GLY A 678 -21.95 29.73 -26.60
N VAL A 679 -21.98 31.00 -26.24
CA VAL A 679 -21.14 31.60 -25.18
C VAL A 679 -22.01 32.40 -24.21
N ASN A 680 -21.74 32.25 -22.92
CA ASN A 680 -22.35 33.04 -21.85
C ASN A 680 -21.38 34.17 -21.49
N VAL A 681 -21.76 35.41 -21.77
CA VAL A 681 -20.89 36.58 -21.57
C VAL A 681 -21.28 37.27 -20.28
N SER A 682 -20.33 37.41 -19.35
CA SER A 682 -20.51 38.14 -18.09
C SER A 682 -20.24 39.63 -18.27
N GLU A 683 -19.27 39.97 -19.12
CA GLU A 683 -18.75 41.33 -19.30
C GLU A 683 -18.81 41.77 -20.76
N ASN A 684 -19.23 43.00 -21.02
CA ASN A 684 -19.24 43.51 -22.39
C ASN A 684 -17.79 43.70 -22.90
N GLY A 685 -17.52 43.36 -24.15
CA GLY A 685 -16.22 43.62 -24.77
C GLY A 685 -16.02 42.92 -26.12
N THR A 686 -14.81 43.06 -26.66
CA THR A 686 -14.35 42.35 -27.85
C THR A 686 -13.82 40.98 -27.47
N TYR A 687 -14.37 39.94 -28.09
CA TYR A 687 -13.96 38.56 -27.89
C TYR A 687 -13.53 37.95 -29.22
N SER A 688 -12.48 37.13 -29.20
CA SER A 688 -12.12 36.28 -30.33
C SER A 688 -12.26 34.80 -29.98
N LEU A 689 -12.86 34.04 -30.89
CA LEU A 689 -13.02 32.59 -30.79
C LEU A 689 -12.17 31.93 -31.87
N THR A 690 -11.28 31.04 -31.48
CA THR A 690 -10.52 30.18 -32.40
C THR A 690 -10.97 28.74 -32.23
N GLY A 691 -10.96 27.94 -33.30
CA GLY A 691 -11.23 26.50 -33.24
C GLY A 691 -10.61 25.71 -34.38
N TYR A 692 -10.44 24.40 -34.16
CA TYR A 692 -9.76 23.49 -35.07
C TYR A 692 -10.67 22.30 -35.41
N LEU A 693 -10.78 21.98 -36.69
CA LEU A 693 -11.61 20.88 -37.19
C LEU A 693 -10.73 19.65 -37.50
N TYR A 694 -11.18 18.48 -37.04
CA TYR A 694 -10.50 17.20 -37.21
C TYR A 694 -11.43 16.15 -37.84
N ASP A 695 -10.87 15.17 -38.55
CA ASP A 695 -11.63 14.04 -39.09
C ASP A 695 -11.96 12.96 -38.04
N VAL A 696 -12.70 11.94 -38.46
CA VAL A 696 -13.09 10.78 -37.64
C VAL A 696 -11.88 9.94 -37.14
N ASN A 697 -10.72 10.07 -37.77
CA ASN A 697 -9.47 9.39 -37.38
C ASN A 697 -8.59 10.27 -36.48
N GLY A 698 -8.99 11.53 -36.21
CA GLY A 698 -8.21 12.50 -35.45
C GLY A 698 -7.16 13.26 -36.27
N SER A 699 -7.22 13.23 -37.60
CA SER A 699 -6.37 14.05 -38.48
C SER A 699 -6.87 15.49 -38.53
N TYR A 700 -5.98 16.47 -38.43
CA TYR A 700 -6.33 17.89 -38.60
C TYR A 700 -6.78 18.18 -40.04
N ILE A 701 -7.83 18.99 -40.19
CA ILE A 701 -8.38 19.45 -41.47
C ILE A 701 -8.05 20.94 -41.67
N VAL A 702 -8.67 21.80 -40.85
CA VAL A 702 -8.66 23.27 -41.03
C VAL A 702 -8.97 23.96 -39.69
N SER A 703 -8.56 25.21 -39.53
CA SER A 703 -8.87 26.06 -38.37
C SER A 703 -9.50 27.37 -38.82
N ASP A 704 -10.25 28.00 -37.93
CA ASP A 704 -10.88 29.31 -38.16
C ASP A 704 -10.81 30.16 -36.89
N ASP A 705 -10.81 31.49 -37.05
CA ASP A 705 -10.90 32.45 -35.97
C ASP A 705 -11.88 33.60 -36.29
N ASN A 706 -12.62 34.04 -35.28
CA ASN A 706 -13.63 35.09 -35.43
C ASN A 706 -13.60 36.05 -34.23
N GLU A 707 -13.34 37.32 -34.49
CA GLU A 707 -13.39 38.42 -33.52
C GLU A 707 -14.71 39.20 -33.63
N THR A 708 -15.38 39.41 -32.49
CA THR A 708 -16.71 40.04 -32.44
C THR A 708 -16.96 40.77 -31.11
N GLU A 709 -17.73 41.86 -31.16
CA GLU A 709 -18.20 42.56 -29.95
C GLU A 709 -19.39 41.83 -29.33
N LEU A 710 -19.26 41.40 -28.07
CA LEU A 710 -20.31 40.72 -27.34
C LEU A 710 -20.78 41.57 -26.15
N ALA A 711 -22.09 41.78 -26.07
CA ALA A 711 -22.76 42.24 -24.87
C ALA A 711 -23.10 41.05 -23.94
N SER A 712 -23.23 41.32 -22.64
CA SER A 712 -23.53 40.34 -21.60
C SER A 712 -24.83 39.54 -21.82
N GLY A 713 -24.91 38.38 -21.16
CA GLY A 713 -25.89 37.32 -21.39
C GLY A 713 -25.48 36.35 -22.50
N ALA A 714 -26.29 35.33 -22.75
CA ALA A 714 -26.04 34.34 -23.80
C ALA A 714 -25.92 35.00 -25.19
N LYS A 715 -24.96 34.51 -25.99
CA LYS A 715 -24.69 34.88 -27.40
C LYS A 715 -24.28 33.63 -28.19
N THR A 716 -24.21 33.79 -29.51
CA THR A 716 -23.69 32.77 -30.42
C THR A 716 -22.60 33.40 -31.26
N VAL A 717 -21.42 32.78 -31.28
CA VAL A 717 -20.30 33.10 -32.17
C VAL A 717 -20.22 32.02 -33.25
N PHE A 718 -19.77 32.35 -34.45
CA PHE A 718 -19.70 31.41 -35.58
C PHE A 718 -18.26 31.16 -35.98
N LEU A 719 -17.90 29.91 -36.24
CA LEU A 719 -16.69 29.53 -36.96
C LEU A 719 -17.07 29.09 -38.37
N TYR A 720 -16.29 29.49 -39.36
CA TYR A 720 -16.54 29.33 -40.80
C TYR A 720 -15.40 28.54 -41.47
N PHE A 721 -15.36 27.23 -41.22
CA PHE A 721 -14.33 26.37 -41.80
C PHE A 721 -14.45 26.29 -43.32
N ASP A 722 -13.33 26.47 -44.03
CA ASP A 722 -13.28 26.44 -45.49
C ASP A 722 -13.66 25.04 -46.03
N GLY A 723 -14.72 24.97 -46.83
CA GLY A 723 -15.18 23.74 -47.46
C GLY A 723 -14.16 23.18 -48.46
N TYR A 724 -13.30 24.00 -49.06
CA TYR A 724 -12.26 23.54 -49.97
C TYR A 724 -11.22 22.65 -49.27
N GLU A 725 -10.82 23.01 -48.05
CA GLU A 725 -9.91 22.19 -47.23
C GLU A 725 -10.60 20.89 -46.79
N VAL A 726 -11.90 20.95 -46.44
CA VAL A 726 -12.70 19.75 -46.14
C VAL A 726 -12.79 18.80 -47.35
N TYR A 727 -12.98 19.33 -48.57
CA TYR A 727 -12.98 18.54 -49.80
C TYR A 727 -11.60 17.91 -50.06
N ASN A 728 -10.51 18.68 -49.95
CA ASN A 728 -9.15 18.21 -50.20
C ASN A 728 -8.68 17.16 -49.21
N HIS A 729 -9.13 17.24 -47.95
CA HIS A 729 -8.86 16.23 -46.92
C HIS A 729 -9.45 14.85 -47.27
N GLY A 730 -10.55 14.82 -48.05
CA GLY A 730 -11.01 13.60 -48.72
C GLY A 730 -11.69 12.55 -47.83
N VAL A 731 -12.04 12.89 -46.58
CA VAL A 731 -12.64 11.97 -45.61
C VAL A 731 -14.12 12.31 -45.38
N ASN A 732 -15.00 11.32 -45.59
CA ASN A 732 -16.42 11.40 -45.25
C ASN A 732 -16.64 11.13 -43.74
N GLY A 733 -17.60 11.81 -43.13
CA GLY A 733 -18.05 11.49 -41.77
C GLY A 733 -18.49 12.72 -40.97
N SER A 734 -18.67 12.50 -39.67
CA SER A 734 -18.70 13.59 -38.68
C SER A 734 -17.29 14.16 -38.52
N TYR A 735 -17.19 15.48 -38.43
CA TYR A 735 -15.95 16.17 -38.07
C TYR A 735 -15.99 16.58 -36.60
N THR A 736 -14.82 16.59 -35.95
CA THR A 736 -14.69 16.94 -34.52
C THR A 736 -14.13 18.34 -34.38
N LEU A 737 -14.87 19.23 -33.73
CA LEU A 737 -14.38 20.54 -33.29
C LEU A 737 -13.54 20.36 -32.02
N LYS A 738 -12.26 20.72 -32.09
CA LYS A 738 -11.30 20.63 -30.98
C LYS A 738 -10.58 21.96 -30.74
N ASN A 739 -9.90 22.02 -29.60
CA ASN A 739 -9.02 23.10 -29.17
C ASN A 739 -9.68 24.48 -29.32
N ILE A 740 -10.93 24.62 -28.89
CA ILE A 740 -11.60 25.92 -28.95
C ILE A 740 -11.12 26.80 -27.81
N VAL A 741 -10.73 28.03 -28.16
CA VAL A 741 -10.24 29.03 -27.22
C VAL A 741 -11.06 30.30 -27.40
N LEU A 742 -11.62 30.81 -26.31
CA LEU A 742 -12.28 32.11 -26.27
C LEU A 742 -11.34 33.09 -25.57
N TYR A 743 -10.98 34.18 -26.24
CA TYR A 743 -10.19 35.28 -25.69
C TYR A 743 -11.04 36.52 -25.49
N LYS A 744 -10.68 37.37 -24.53
CA LYS A 744 -11.13 38.76 -24.39
C LYS A 744 -9.90 39.67 -24.42
N ASN A 745 -9.83 40.61 -25.35
CA ASN A 745 -8.70 41.53 -25.50
C ASN A 745 -7.31 40.84 -25.49
N GLY A 746 -7.20 39.62 -26.04
CA GLY A 746 -5.96 38.83 -26.07
C GLY A 746 -5.67 37.96 -24.83
N SER A 747 -6.47 38.05 -23.76
CA SER A 747 -6.39 37.14 -22.60
C SER A 747 -7.40 36.00 -22.73
N GLN A 748 -7.00 34.76 -22.45
CA GLN A 748 -7.90 33.59 -22.54
C GLN A 748 -8.99 33.68 -21.47
N ALA A 749 -10.26 33.69 -21.89
CA ALA A 749 -11.45 33.66 -21.03
C ALA A 749 -11.97 32.23 -20.83
N ASP A 750 -11.89 31.36 -21.86
CA ASP A 750 -12.27 29.96 -21.73
C ASP A 750 -11.57 29.04 -22.74
N TYR A 751 -11.49 27.74 -22.43
CA TYR A 751 -10.87 26.72 -23.28
C TYR A 751 -11.61 25.38 -23.19
N LYS A 752 -11.73 24.68 -24.33
CA LYS A 752 -12.26 23.30 -24.39
C LYS A 752 -11.57 22.47 -25.47
N GLU A 753 -10.91 21.40 -25.04
CA GLU A 753 -10.10 20.52 -25.92
C GLU A 753 -10.92 19.76 -26.96
N THR A 754 -12.06 19.17 -26.57
CA THR A 754 -13.00 18.52 -27.51
C THR A 754 -14.38 19.11 -27.28
N ALA A 755 -14.89 19.84 -28.28
CA ALA A 755 -16.04 20.70 -28.11
C ALA A 755 -17.36 20.06 -28.56
N TYR A 756 -17.37 19.56 -29.80
CA TYR A 756 -18.58 19.15 -30.53
C TYR A 756 -18.23 18.24 -31.72
N ASN A 757 -19.12 17.32 -32.05
CA ASN A 757 -19.08 16.52 -33.28
C ASN A 757 -20.19 17.04 -34.21
N THR A 758 -19.85 17.35 -35.45
CA THR A 758 -20.83 17.83 -36.44
C THR A 758 -21.80 16.72 -36.85
N THR A 759 -22.84 17.07 -37.60
CA THR A 759 -23.52 16.07 -38.44
C THR A 759 -22.55 15.44 -39.45
N SER A 760 -22.91 14.28 -40.00
CA SER A 760 -22.07 13.58 -40.98
C SER A 760 -22.19 14.22 -42.37
N TYR A 761 -21.07 14.66 -42.93
CA TYR A 761 -20.97 15.16 -44.29
C TYR A 761 -20.23 14.18 -45.20
N ALA A 762 -20.55 14.22 -46.50
CA ALA A 762 -19.65 13.69 -47.51
C ALA A 762 -18.69 14.81 -47.94
N TYR A 763 -17.38 14.51 -48.04
CA TYR A 763 -16.40 15.53 -48.45
C TYR A 763 -16.70 16.07 -49.85
N THR A 764 -17.29 15.23 -50.70
CA THR A 764 -17.76 15.56 -52.06
C THR A 764 -18.96 16.50 -52.11
N SER A 765 -19.58 16.82 -50.97
CA SER A 765 -20.61 17.86 -50.85
C SER A 765 -20.02 19.26 -50.65
N PHE A 766 -18.71 19.39 -50.44
CA PHE A 766 -18.03 20.68 -50.34
C PHE A 766 -17.42 21.13 -51.66
N GLN A 767 -17.21 22.44 -51.79
CA GLN A 767 -16.69 23.07 -53.00
C GLN A 767 -15.28 22.58 -53.32
N ARG A 768 -14.99 22.40 -54.61
CA ARG A 768 -13.75 21.83 -55.12
C ARG A 768 -13.13 22.72 -56.18
N SER A 769 -11.83 22.55 -56.42
CA SER A 769 -11.12 23.30 -57.46
C SER A 769 -11.80 23.10 -58.82
N GLN A 770 -12.36 24.19 -59.38
CA GLN A 770 -12.98 24.19 -60.71
C GLN A 770 -11.97 23.89 -61.84
N VAL A 771 -10.66 23.94 -61.54
CA VAL A 771 -9.58 23.55 -62.44
C VAL A 771 -8.93 22.26 -61.95
N ALA A 772 -9.35 21.13 -62.51
CA ALA A 772 -8.59 19.89 -62.45
C ALA A 772 -7.62 19.83 -63.65
N LEU A 773 -6.31 19.86 -63.39
CA LEU A 773 -5.30 19.57 -64.41
C LEU A 773 -5.29 18.04 -64.67
N THR A 774 -6.16 17.58 -65.58
CA THR A 774 -6.25 16.17 -65.97
C THR A 774 -5.36 15.85 -67.17
N GLY A 775 -4.14 15.37 -66.92
CA GLY A 775 -3.20 14.96 -67.95
C GLY A 775 -1.79 14.66 -67.41
N ASN A 776 -0.91 14.15 -68.27
CA ASN A 776 0.52 14.09 -67.98
C ASN A 776 1.15 15.44 -68.36
N TYR A 777 1.53 16.23 -67.36
CA TYR A 777 2.21 17.51 -67.56
C TYR A 777 3.71 17.35 -67.36
N SER A 778 4.50 17.74 -68.36
CA SER A 778 5.95 17.86 -68.26
C SER A 778 6.35 19.32 -68.46
N SER A 779 7.02 19.90 -67.46
CA SER A 779 7.67 21.20 -67.61
C SER A 779 8.97 21.02 -68.38
N TYR A 780 9.10 21.67 -69.53
CA TYR A 780 10.38 21.82 -70.23
C TYR A 780 10.89 23.26 -70.05
N GLY A 781 12.18 23.41 -69.72
CA GLY A 781 12.81 24.73 -69.71
C GLY A 781 12.89 25.28 -71.13
N LEU A 782 12.58 26.57 -71.31
CA LEU A 782 12.78 27.24 -72.59
C LEU A 782 14.19 27.83 -72.62
N ASP A 783 15.11 27.19 -73.34
CA ASP A 783 16.43 27.77 -73.61
C ASP A 783 16.31 28.82 -74.73
N THR A 784 16.00 30.05 -74.33
CA THR A 784 15.82 31.18 -75.25
C THR A 784 17.12 31.74 -75.84
N ASN A 785 18.29 31.18 -75.49
CA ASN A 785 19.58 31.61 -76.05
C ASN A 785 20.49 30.47 -76.56
N ASN A 786 19.97 29.25 -76.68
CA ASN A 786 20.65 28.07 -77.23
C ASN A 786 21.99 27.73 -76.55
N ASN A 787 22.16 28.04 -75.26
CA ASN A 787 23.40 27.75 -74.52
C ASN A 787 23.42 26.39 -73.80
N SER A 788 22.36 25.58 -73.97
CA SER A 788 22.13 24.28 -73.32
C SER A 788 22.02 24.31 -71.79
N LYS A 789 21.62 25.45 -71.20
CA LYS A 789 21.41 25.62 -69.75
C LYS A 789 20.13 26.38 -69.44
N TYR A 790 19.14 25.65 -68.93
CA TYR A 790 17.90 26.23 -68.43
C TYR A 790 18.14 27.03 -67.14
N ARG A 791 17.56 28.22 -67.02
CA ARG A 791 17.52 28.98 -65.77
C ARG A 791 16.38 28.47 -64.88
N PRO A 792 16.53 28.42 -63.55
CA PRO A 792 15.39 28.25 -62.65
C PRO A 792 14.45 29.45 -62.81
N LEU A 793 13.15 29.19 -62.72
CA LEU A 793 12.18 30.26 -62.47
C LEU A 793 12.39 30.78 -61.04
N ALA A 794 12.24 32.09 -60.87
CA ALA A 794 12.33 32.78 -59.59
C ALA A 794 10.95 32.82 -58.91
#